data_AF-A0ABD2QLT7-F1
#
_entry.id   AF-A0ABD2QLT7-F1
#
_cell.length_a   1.000
_cell.length_b   1.000
_cell.length_c   1.000
_cell.angle_alpha   90.00
_cell.angle_beta   90.00
_cell.angle_gamma   90.00
#
_symmetry.space_group_name_H-M   'P 1'
#
loop_
_entity.id
_entity.type
_entity.pdbx_description
1 polymer ?
#
loop_
_entity_poly.entity_id
_entity_poly.type
_entity_poly.pdbx_seq_one_letter_code
_entity_poly.pdbx_strand_id
1 'polypeptide(L)'
;MAQTLLNEILFIAMDITPTWWGANTTKNFDLSSFIDSVLAFSNSHLVMNPANEVIIYSISADQSDLLWPSPVEDESGQYDGQLDNFALMSKAVKAGVRKIIDSTTVAKSVATYSGTIIKSLCHYLRRCRELQPNYLSTVFDTEQANSLQGIEMVHNLTANVKARILVIKATPDCSTQYLSLMNAVFTAQKLDISIDCCILPELVLAESRSDSDVRGIGSSASFKSNHSTLFQQAADLTGGIYVQIPHPSALLQYLICIFLPRKKLRHCFVLPDAWTSSQRSGVDFRSACFCHRKLVDVAYVCSICLSVLCEFTPVCITCLNPFSSMSGSSSSNDSSDEAFSPPPAKRVAKPAETVMCDNKAYQMMIASGWTPGTKLGSSSDRGLSEPIQTKLKKSRAGLGAQETLRLEDLDKELIDSLKWTSKKEKSFDWNSAKGDHVWRHENPFTKEERLEHCRKILNLDLNSGEVRGLQAKVSEATKFAEASLCQAVCYYKSQLDDHDRASLLEARIRSNPYELVKSGIFLNRAAMKMANMDALFCGAFSSSAPENETLYFVDACAGPGGFSEYMLWRRCNGMKLLSKSLVSEDKISVEQKNLFPVKGFGFTLKGSNDFRETEFRAGPSELFQAHYGHKAINDGDIFRWENQYEFANFVAEQTQGQGVHVFMADGGFDVSNSFNDQEVASKQLYLCQCLLGLMVLRPGGIFVTKLFDLFTEFSVHLIYLMSFVFEEISIVKPVTSRPANSERYLLCRGLIDFHPDNGSLHMAGCPTYPWDLSSKQQNDSDGPRSSQSFKMRRAQPTENAAKNSKGQSMSAASKSKVNPSVLYSEEFFSLEDNVLGLVIQHLVDANALLNSTTGGDKKCLITRGRELKPLEPGKSLLNLVNEQKMESDQDFMEFIVKSNEELARWQCGNLSKLVEYTMDKNLNNLKRQEEMRARLLEFWKIPKLDRTEGHWPFWKSVIKPILQSTLKITGRGDRPLPMDSFLLNGHRSSNIEPFTHEQMDGNFHKHRYVAVVVPNHHLSGELSRPIGIPVMIYSCGIGSGAQRNVFYSKDGNSWQMLDDKFAIPAGCILYAVLANHYKYINQTCIRKCNMTILDVLALNGQDCRNLSYRHRITLAAKMVENITFSASDSPIVRCANVVLLSDLEYFLRDCRSKKIRCKDLQGFNPSLTESRSYSIFPSWLFIVKHVERPWLEVEETEGKYSYYNPHTDEKKSDLDSTELIPFEQTVFKRIPFSSQNTDELDASRLSSMLLNDL
;
A
#
# COMPACT_ATOMS: atom_id res chain seq x y z
N MET A 1 13.11 -4.61 -20.07
CA MET A 1 12.67 -3.27 -19.62
C MET A 1 12.66 -2.36 -20.83
N ALA A 2 11.68 -1.47 -20.96
CA ALA A 2 11.72 -0.36 -21.91
C ALA A 2 11.23 0.89 -21.16
N GLN A 3 12.11 1.87 -20.95
CA GLN A 3 11.68 3.17 -20.46
C GLN A 3 11.05 3.92 -21.64
N THR A 4 9.80 4.35 -21.49
CA THR A 4 9.22 5.34 -22.39
C THR A 4 10.04 6.62 -22.28
N LEU A 5 10.78 6.95 -23.34
CA LEU A 5 11.58 8.16 -23.41
C LEU A 5 10.64 9.38 -23.34
N LEU A 6 10.74 10.13 -22.25
CA LEU A 6 9.98 11.36 -22.04
C LEU A 6 10.74 12.55 -22.65
N ASN A 7 10.10 13.24 -23.59
CA ASN A 7 10.62 14.46 -24.19
C ASN A 7 10.56 15.61 -23.18
N GLU A 8 11.66 16.34 -23.03
CA GLU A 8 11.77 17.47 -22.11
C GLU A 8 12.30 18.71 -22.85
N ILE A 9 11.59 19.83 -22.72
CA ILE A 9 11.89 21.11 -23.37
C ILE A 9 12.40 22.08 -22.31
N LEU A 10 13.63 22.55 -22.48
CA LEU A 10 14.24 23.60 -21.65
C LEU A 10 14.20 24.94 -22.39
N PHE A 11 13.39 25.85 -21.88
CA PHE A 11 13.42 27.25 -22.27
C PHE A 11 14.44 28.00 -21.41
N ILE A 12 15.35 28.75 -22.03
CA ILE A 12 16.32 29.61 -21.34
C ILE A 12 16.06 31.05 -21.75
N ALA A 13 15.81 31.92 -20.78
CA ALA A 13 15.70 33.36 -20.96
C ALA A 13 16.94 34.04 -20.38
N MET A 14 17.79 34.62 -21.25
CA MET A 14 19.03 35.30 -20.85
C MET A 14 18.90 36.81 -20.95
N ASP A 15 19.21 37.51 -19.86
CA ASP A 15 19.30 38.98 -19.84
C ASP A 15 20.63 39.46 -20.43
N ILE A 16 20.55 40.09 -21.61
CA ILE A 16 21.70 40.64 -22.34
C ILE A 16 21.71 42.18 -22.35
N THR A 17 20.96 42.82 -21.45
CA THR A 17 20.77 44.28 -21.42
C THR A 17 22.10 45.03 -21.28
N PRO A 18 22.56 45.79 -22.31
CA PRO A 18 23.94 46.30 -22.35
C PRO A 18 24.32 47.26 -21.20
N THR A 19 23.35 47.99 -20.65
CA THR A 19 23.59 48.93 -19.54
C THR A 19 24.04 48.23 -18.26
N TRP A 20 23.55 47.02 -17.99
CA TRP A 20 24.00 46.24 -16.83
C TRP A 20 25.35 45.61 -17.08
N TRP A 21 25.56 45.01 -18.26
CA TRP A 21 26.80 44.33 -18.63
C TRP A 21 28.00 45.29 -18.75
N GLY A 22 27.77 46.53 -19.18
CA GLY A 22 28.80 47.58 -19.21
C GLY A 22 29.13 48.21 -17.85
N ALA A 23 28.25 48.09 -16.85
CA ALA A 23 28.49 48.59 -15.50
C ALA A 23 29.11 47.53 -14.57
N ASN A 24 28.77 46.24 -14.77
CA ASN A 24 29.12 45.14 -13.88
C ASN A 24 30.21 44.20 -14.44
N THR A 25 30.90 44.57 -15.51
CA THR A 25 31.97 43.74 -16.10
C THR A 25 33.17 43.64 -15.16
N THR A 26 33.74 42.44 -15.02
CA THR A 26 34.97 42.22 -14.24
C THR A 26 35.99 41.42 -15.05
N LYS A 27 37.26 41.43 -14.64
CA LYS A 27 38.32 40.67 -15.32
C LYS A 27 38.07 39.15 -15.42
N ASN A 28 37.17 38.60 -14.61
CA ASN A 28 36.89 37.17 -14.50
C ASN A 28 35.42 36.82 -14.85
N PHE A 29 34.59 37.80 -15.25
CA PHE A 29 33.20 37.59 -15.63
C PHE A 29 32.72 38.75 -16.53
N ASP A 30 32.34 38.38 -17.76
CA ASP A 30 31.95 39.27 -18.85
C ASP A 30 30.80 38.65 -19.66
N LEU A 31 30.26 39.38 -20.64
CA LEU A 31 29.15 38.88 -21.45
C LEU A 31 29.54 37.66 -22.32
N SER A 32 30.81 37.51 -22.74
CA SER A 32 31.22 36.31 -23.49
C SER A 32 31.26 35.07 -22.59
N SER A 33 31.96 35.13 -21.44
CA SER A 33 32.02 34.01 -20.49
C SER A 33 30.65 33.64 -19.89
N PHE A 34 29.74 34.61 -19.77
CA PHE A 34 28.32 34.37 -19.50
C PHE A 34 27.65 33.51 -20.58
N ILE A 35 27.72 33.94 -21.86
CA ILE A 35 27.12 33.20 -22.99
C ILE A 35 27.72 31.80 -23.10
N ASP A 36 29.03 31.66 -22.95
CA ASP A 36 29.73 30.37 -22.97
C ASP A 36 29.32 29.45 -21.82
N SER A 37 29.08 29.99 -20.62
CA SER A 37 28.51 29.23 -19.49
C SER A 37 27.09 28.73 -19.77
N VAL A 38 26.24 29.56 -20.40
CA VAL A 38 24.86 29.16 -20.74
C VAL A 38 24.83 28.15 -21.90
N LEU A 39 25.72 28.27 -22.89
CA LEU A 39 25.86 27.31 -23.98
C LEU A 39 26.38 25.95 -23.49
N ALA A 40 27.36 25.93 -22.58
CA ALA A 40 27.85 24.69 -21.95
C ALA A 40 26.75 23.98 -21.15
N PHE A 41 25.91 24.73 -20.42
CA PHE A 41 24.72 24.21 -19.75
C PHE A 41 23.65 23.68 -20.73
N SER A 42 23.42 24.38 -21.84
CA SER A 42 22.48 23.97 -22.90
C SER A 42 22.90 22.64 -23.54
N ASN A 43 24.18 22.52 -23.92
CA ASN A 43 24.76 21.28 -24.45
C ASN A 43 24.64 20.14 -23.42
N SER A 44 24.91 20.42 -22.14
CA SER A 44 24.76 19.45 -21.06
C SER A 44 23.33 18.93 -20.92
N HIS A 45 22.30 19.75 -21.19
CA HIS A 45 20.91 19.31 -21.17
C HIS A 45 20.55 18.42 -22.37
N LEU A 46 21.04 18.75 -23.57
CA LEU A 46 20.81 17.95 -24.78
C LEU A 46 21.50 16.57 -24.69
N VAL A 47 22.71 16.50 -24.12
CA VAL A 47 23.47 15.24 -23.94
C VAL A 47 22.77 14.26 -22.97
N MET A 48 21.94 14.73 -22.02
CA MET A 48 21.27 13.84 -21.05
C MET A 48 20.24 12.89 -21.67
N ASN A 49 19.66 13.20 -22.83
CA ASN A 49 18.64 12.39 -23.51
C ASN A 49 18.46 12.89 -24.95
N PRO A 50 18.56 12.02 -25.98
CA PRO A 50 18.47 12.43 -27.39
C PRO A 50 17.10 13.01 -27.80
N ALA A 51 16.08 12.92 -26.94
CA ALA A 51 14.76 13.53 -27.13
C ALA A 51 14.51 14.79 -26.27
N ASN A 52 15.56 15.42 -25.74
CA ASN A 52 15.47 16.74 -25.11
C ASN A 52 15.58 17.85 -26.17
N GLU A 53 14.85 18.95 -25.99
CA GLU A 53 14.92 20.15 -26.83
C GLU A 53 15.34 21.37 -25.98
N VAL A 54 16.14 22.28 -26.55
CA VAL A 54 16.53 23.55 -25.92
C VAL A 54 16.10 24.71 -26.79
N ILE A 55 15.47 25.72 -26.18
CA ILE A 55 15.00 26.95 -26.82
C ILE A 55 15.57 28.14 -26.04
N ILE A 56 16.21 29.08 -26.72
CA ILE A 56 16.94 30.19 -26.08
C ILE A 56 16.36 31.52 -26.55
N TYR A 57 15.93 32.34 -25.60
CA TYR A 57 15.46 33.70 -25.79
C TYR A 57 16.41 34.72 -25.15
N SER A 58 16.66 35.82 -25.85
CA SER A 58 17.26 37.03 -25.29
C SER A 58 16.20 37.94 -24.67
N ILE A 59 16.59 38.62 -23.60
CA ILE A 59 15.89 39.78 -23.04
C ILE A 59 16.81 40.99 -23.24
N SER A 60 16.24 42.04 -23.83
CA SER A 60 16.89 43.33 -24.04
C SER A 60 16.02 44.45 -23.47
N ALA A 61 16.47 45.71 -23.59
CA ALA A 61 15.59 46.84 -23.36
C ALA A 61 14.49 46.86 -24.43
N ASP A 62 13.23 47.01 -24.00
CA ASP A 62 12.03 47.06 -24.86
C ASP A 62 11.64 45.76 -25.62
N GLN A 63 12.57 44.87 -25.99
CA GLN A 63 12.27 43.68 -26.83
C GLN A 63 12.83 42.34 -26.30
N SER A 64 12.27 41.24 -26.82
CA SER A 64 12.68 39.86 -26.50
C SER A 64 12.67 38.97 -27.73
N ASP A 65 13.82 38.39 -28.08
CA ASP A 65 14.02 37.71 -29.36
C ASP A 65 14.38 36.24 -29.19
N LEU A 66 14.08 35.46 -30.22
CA LEU A 66 14.46 34.05 -30.29
C LEU A 66 15.88 33.95 -30.85
N LEU A 67 16.82 33.46 -30.05
CA LEU A 67 18.20 33.20 -30.46
C LEU A 67 18.37 31.78 -31.02
N TRP A 68 17.63 30.81 -30.49
CA TRP A 68 17.66 29.42 -30.93
C TRP A 68 16.30 28.73 -30.68
N PRO A 69 15.74 27.97 -31.65
CA PRO A 69 16.23 27.79 -33.02
C PRO A 69 16.19 29.07 -33.85
N SER A 70 17.15 29.23 -34.77
CA SER A 70 17.28 30.41 -35.62
C SER A 70 16.61 30.20 -36.99
N PRO A 71 15.84 31.15 -37.53
CA PRO A 71 15.13 31.01 -38.81
C PRO A 71 16.02 31.35 -40.03
N VAL A 72 17.29 30.95 -39.99
CA VAL A 72 18.26 31.20 -41.08
C VAL A 72 18.36 29.93 -41.94
N GLU A 73 18.33 30.09 -43.26
CA GLU A 73 18.41 28.99 -44.22
C GLU A 73 19.80 28.34 -44.23
N ASP A 74 19.85 27.02 -44.44
CA ASP A 74 21.09 26.23 -44.40
C ASP A 74 21.98 26.47 -45.65
N GLU A 75 23.09 27.19 -45.47
CA GLU A 75 24.21 27.12 -46.41
C GLU A 75 24.94 25.76 -46.31
N SER A 76 24.40 24.78 -47.04
CA SER A 76 25.02 23.53 -47.51
C SER A 76 26.25 23.02 -46.74
N GLY A 77 26.00 22.21 -45.70
CA GLY A 77 26.99 21.30 -45.10
C GLY A 77 26.50 19.86 -45.16
N GLN A 78 27.40 18.90 -45.42
CA GLN A 78 27.13 17.49 -45.11
C GLN A 78 27.39 17.29 -43.62
N TYR A 79 26.33 17.34 -42.81
CA TYR A 79 26.39 17.16 -41.36
C TYR A 79 26.27 15.68 -41.00
N ASP A 80 27.11 15.20 -40.06
CA ASP A 80 27.22 13.78 -39.71
C ASP A 80 27.23 13.56 -38.18
N GLY A 81 26.07 13.77 -37.57
CA GLY A 81 25.78 13.38 -36.19
C GLY A 81 25.38 14.51 -35.23
N GLN A 82 25.06 14.12 -33.99
CA GLN A 82 24.46 15.02 -32.99
C GLN A 82 25.39 16.15 -32.50
N LEU A 83 26.70 16.06 -32.76
CA LEU A 83 27.70 17.02 -32.27
C LEU A 83 27.64 18.36 -33.03
N ASP A 84 27.29 18.35 -34.32
CA ASP A 84 27.25 19.54 -35.16
C ASP A 84 26.19 20.54 -34.71
N ASN A 85 25.06 20.05 -34.19
CA ASN A 85 23.99 20.87 -33.62
C ASN A 85 24.47 21.78 -32.47
N PHE A 86 25.48 21.35 -31.68
CA PHE A 86 26.05 22.18 -30.61
C PHE A 86 26.88 23.34 -31.17
N ALA A 87 27.61 23.10 -32.27
CA ALA A 87 28.38 24.14 -32.96
C ALA A 87 27.45 25.14 -33.69
N LEU A 88 26.40 24.64 -34.36
CA LEU A 88 25.38 25.46 -35.00
C LEU A 88 24.64 26.34 -33.99
N MET A 89 24.19 25.79 -32.86
CA MET A 89 23.57 26.57 -31.77
C MET A 89 24.52 27.64 -31.23
N SER A 90 25.79 27.30 -30.96
CA SER A 90 26.79 28.27 -30.47
C SER A 90 27.03 29.42 -31.47
N LYS A 91 27.12 29.11 -32.78
CA LYS A 91 27.27 30.10 -33.85
C LYS A 91 26.05 31.01 -33.95
N ALA A 92 24.84 30.43 -33.96
CA ALA A 92 23.58 31.15 -34.07
C ALA A 92 23.32 32.07 -32.87
N VAL A 93 23.48 31.56 -31.65
CA VAL A 93 23.31 32.34 -30.40
C VAL A 93 24.29 33.51 -30.35
N LYS A 94 25.58 33.29 -30.63
CA LYS A 94 26.58 34.38 -30.62
C LYS A 94 26.36 35.41 -31.73
N ALA A 95 25.84 35.01 -32.90
CA ALA A 95 25.47 35.94 -33.96
C ALA A 95 24.22 36.76 -33.61
N GLY A 96 23.18 36.12 -33.05
CA GLY A 96 21.95 36.78 -32.61
C GLY A 96 22.19 37.81 -31.50
N VAL A 97 23.01 37.47 -30.49
CA VAL A 97 23.36 38.42 -29.41
C VAL A 97 24.11 39.63 -29.93
N ARG A 98 25.09 39.46 -30.85
CA ARG A 98 25.77 40.61 -31.51
C ARG A 98 24.77 41.53 -32.20
N LYS A 99 23.91 40.97 -33.05
CA LYS A 99 22.87 41.73 -33.78
C LYS A 99 21.97 42.57 -32.85
N ILE A 100 21.65 42.07 -31.65
CA ILE A 100 20.83 42.79 -30.66
C ILE A 100 21.64 43.87 -29.95
N ILE A 101 22.90 43.62 -29.61
CA ILE A 101 23.79 44.66 -29.05
C ILE A 101 23.95 45.80 -30.07
N ASP A 102 24.24 45.47 -31.33
CA ASP A 102 24.43 46.42 -32.43
C ASP A 102 23.17 47.26 -32.72
N SER A 103 21.97 46.74 -32.41
CA SER A 103 20.70 47.46 -32.57
C SER A 103 20.23 48.24 -31.33
N THR A 104 20.86 48.04 -30.17
CA THR A 104 20.36 48.60 -28.89
C THR A 104 20.88 50.02 -28.64
N THR A 105 19.98 51.01 -28.74
CA THR A 105 20.28 52.40 -28.35
C THR A 105 20.20 52.61 -26.83
N VAL A 106 21.18 53.31 -26.25
CA VAL A 106 21.44 53.48 -24.80
C VAL A 106 20.29 54.12 -23.99
N ALA A 107 19.30 54.73 -24.63
CA ALA A 107 18.28 55.57 -23.97
C ALA A 107 17.19 54.84 -23.15
N LYS A 108 17.21 53.50 -23.06
CA LYS A 108 16.22 52.70 -22.30
C LYS A 108 16.91 51.64 -21.42
N SER A 109 16.55 51.59 -20.14
CA SER A 109 17.20 50.76 -19.12
C SER A 109 16.31 49.67 -18.49
N VAL A 110 15.09 49.45 -19.03
CA VAL A 110 14.11 48.50 -18.48
C VAL A 110 14.02 47.25 -19.36
N ALA A 111 14.48 46.12 -18.82
CA ALA A 111 14.40 44.80 -19.44
C ALA A 111 13.01 44.16 -19.23
N THR A 112 12.37 43.65 -20.29
CA THR A 112 10.97 43.15 -20.23
C THR A 112 10.88 41.63 -20.15
N TYR A 113 10.73 41.08 -18.95
CA TYR A 113 10.76 39.63 -18.71
C TYR A 113 9.46 38.90 -19.04
N SER A 114 8.30 39.54 -18.78
CA SER A 114 6.99 38.89 -18.91
C SER A 114 6.70 38.43 -20.34
N GLY A 115 7.08 39.23 -21.35
CA GLY A 115 6.95 38.89 -22.76
C GLY A 115 7.70 37.62 -23.15
N THR A 116 8.87 37.35 -22.56
CA THR A 116 9.67 36.15 -22.84
C THR A 116 9.07 34.89 -22.23
N ILE A 117 8.53 34.99 -21.01
CA ILE A 117 7.82 33.88 -20.37
C ILE A 117 6.54 33.56 -21.16
N ILE A 118 5.76 34.57 -21.57
CA ILE A 118 4.58 34.39 -22.43
C ILE A 118 4.96 33.72 -23.76
N LYS A 119 6.00 34.20 -24.45
CA LYS A 119 6.52 33.58 -25.69
C LYS A 119 6.90 32.11 -25.49
N SER A 120 7.55 31.78 -24.37
CA SER A 120 7.94 30.41 -24.02
C SER A 120 6.72 29.50 -23.82
N LEU A 121 5.69 29.98 -23.10
CA LEU A 121 4.43 29.25 -22.89
C LEU A 121 3.65 29.05 -24.20
N CYS A 122 3.61 30.07 -25.07
CA CYS A 122 3.01 29.95 -26.41
C CYS A 122 3.78 28.96 -27.30
N HIS A 123 5.12 28.97 -27.27
CA HIS A 123 5.94 28.05 -28.03
C HIS A 123 5.82 26.60 -27.52
N TYR A 124 5.68 26.39 -26.22
CA TYR A 124 5.36 25.08 -25.65
C TYR A 124 4.03 24.54 -26.19
N LEU A 125 2.95 25.33 -26.08
CA LEU A 125 1.63 24.93 -26.57
C LEU A 125 1.60 24.68 -28.09
N ARG A 126 2.41 25.43 -28.86
CA ARG A 126 2.65 25.15 -30.28
C ARG A 126 3.36 23.81 -30.47
N ARG A 127 4.46 23.55 -29.76
CA ARG A 127 5.27 22.33 -29.91
C ARG A 127 4.49 21.06 -29.56
N CYS A 128 3.66 21.11 -28.52
CA CYS A 128 2.78 19.99 -28.15
C CYS A 128 1.75 19.66 -29.26
N ARG A 129 1.25 20.65 -30.00
CA ARG A 129 0.38 20.44 -31.17
C ARG A 129 1.14 19.83 -32.36
N GLU A 130 2.35 20.33 -32.63
CA GLU A 130 3.22 19.80 -33.71
C GLU A 130 3.60 18.33 -33.47
N LEU A 131 3.77 17.91 -32.22
CA LEU A 131 4.12 16.53 -31.84
C LEU A 131 2.92 15.56 -31.80
N GLN A 132 1.68 16.03 -31.96
CA GLN A 132 0.46 15.21 -31.92
C GLN A 132 -0.57 15.56 -33.03
N PRO A 133 -0.20 15.54 -34.33
CA PRO A 133 -1.08 15.98 -35.41
C PRO A 133 -2.39 15.17 -35.51
N ASN A 134 -2.34 13.86 -35.27
CA ASN A 134 -3.48 12.95 -35.49
C ASN A 134 -4.61 13.08 -34.45
N TYR A 135 -4.43 13.81 -33.35
CA TYR A 135 -5.48 13.97 -32.33
C TYR A 135 -6.67 14.82 -32.85
N LEU A 136 -6.41 15.74 -33.78
CA LEU A 136 -7.44 16.67 -34.29
C LEU A 136 -8.34 16.06 -35.35
N SER A 137 -7.85 15.14 -36.20
CA SER A 137 -8.68 14.51 -37.24
C SER A 137 -9.85 13.70 -36.66
N THR A 138 -9.69 13.13 -35.46
CA THR A 138 -10.74 12.41 -34.74
C THR A 138 -11.71 13.31 -33.96
N VAL A 139 -11.47 14.63 -33.90
CA VAL A 139 -12.31 15.59 -33.14
C VAL A 139 -13.18 16.43 -34.06
N PHE A 140 -12.73 16.76 -35.27
CA PHE A 140 -13.48 17.60 -36.20
C PHE A 140 -14.68 16.92 -36.90
N ASP A 141 -14.79 15.58 -36.84
CA ASP A 141 -15.94 14.82 -37.39
C ASP A 141 -17.19 14.81 -36.47
N THR A 142 -17.22 15.62 -35.40
CA THR A 142 -18.42 15.78 -34.54
C THR A 142 -18.78 17.25 -34.30
N GLU A 143 -20.06 17.59 -34.46
CA GLU A 143 -20.58 18.97 -34.44
C GLU A 143 -20.61 19.63 -33.04
N GLN A 144 -19.87 19.10 -32.05
CA GLN A 144 -19.88 19.57 -30.65
C GLN A 144 -18.71 20.50 -30.29
N ALA A 145 -18.14 21.20 -31.27
CA ALA A 145 -16.98 22.09 -31.08
C ALA A 145 -17.23 23.29 -30.13
N ASN A 146 -18.48 23.59 -29.77
CA ASN A 146 -18.88 24.79 -29.00
C ASN A 146 -19.14 24.57 -27.49
N SER A 147 -19.03 23.34 -26.96
CA SER A 147 -19.35 23.03 -25.54
C SER A 147 -18.21 22.42 -24.73
N LEU A 148 -17.10 22.02 -25.37
CA LEU A 148 -15.91 21.50 -24.67
C LEU A 148 -15.16 22.62 -23.95
N GLN A 149 -15.04 22.52 -22.62
CA GLN A 149 -14.18 23.40 -21.83
C GLN A 149 -12.72 23.16 -22.23
N GLY A 150 -12.04 24.17 -22.77
CA GLY A 150 -10.70 24.06 -23.37
C GLY A 150 -9.55 23.64 -22.44
N ILE A 151 -9.83 23.27 -21.19
CA ILE A 151 -8.86 22.79 -20.20
C ILE A 151 -8.55 21.30 -20.43
N GLU A 152 -9.56 20.46 -20.66
CA GLU A 152 -9.36 19.00 -20.87
C GLU A 152 -8.54 18.71 -22.14
N MET A 153 -8.83 19.45 -23.22
CA MET A 153 -8.08 19.37 -24.48
C MET A 153 -6.59 19.68 -24.29
N VAL A 154 -6.26 20.69 -23.47
CA VAL A 154 -4.87 21.06 -23.16
C VAL A 154 -4.18 20.00 -22.27
N HIS A 155 -4.91 19.37 -21.35
CA HIS A 155 -4.37 18.31 -20.51
C HIS A 155 -3.98 17.07 -21.33
N ASN A 156 -4.81 16.66 -22.29
CA ASN A 156 -4.50 15.53 -23.19
C ASN A 156 -3.32 15.84 -24.12
N LEU A 157 -3.26 17.05 -24.68
CA LEU A 157 -2.15 17.55 -25.50
C LEU A 157 -0.80 17.62 -24.76
N THR A 158 -0.79 17.65 -23.43
CA THR A 158 0.43 17.86 -22.62
C THR A 158 0.89 16.61 -21.84
N ALA A 159 0.20 15.47 -21.98
CA ALA A 159 0.49 14.25 -21.20
C ALA A 159 1.92 13.69 -21.40
N ASN A 160 2.47 13.77 -22.61
CA ASN A 160 3.72 13.10 -23.01
C ASN A 160 4.95 14.02 -23.17
N VAL A 161 4.77 15.34 -23.09
CA VAL A 161 5.84 16.34 -23.26
C VAL A 161 5.95 17.15 -21.97
N LYS A 162 7.17 17.42 -21.50
CA LYS A 162 7.39 18.25 -20.31
C LYS A 162 8.23 19.47 -20.64
N ALA A 163 7.97 20.58 -19.95
CA ALA A 163 8.71 21.81 -20.14
C ALA A 163 9.10 22.47 -18.82
N ARG A 164 10.20 23.23 -18.87
CA ARG A 164 10.74 24.05 -17.78
C ARG A 164 11.32 25.33 -18.34
N ILE A 165 11.20 26.43 -17.60
CA ILE A 165 11.71 27.75 -17.98
C ILE A 165 12.79 28.13 -16.98
N LEU A 166 14.00 28.43 -17.45
CA LEU A 166 15.09 29.00 -16.66
C LEU A 166 15.26 30.48 -17.03
N VAL A 167 15.06 31.37 -16.07
CA VAL A 167 15.31 32.81 -16.22
C VAL A 167 16.64 33.15 -15.57
N ILE A 168 17.60 33.66 -16.35
CA ILE A 168 18.88 34.16 -15.85
C ILE A 168 18.85 35.70 -15.93
N LYS A 169 18.74 36.33 -14.77
CA LYS A 169 18.37 37.73 -14.57
C LYS A 169 19.53 38.55 -14.04
N ALA A 170 19.75 39.72 -14.63
CA ALA A 170 20.81 40.64 -14.28
C ALA A 170 20.27 42.02 -13.86
N THR A 171 19.42 42.62 -14.70
CA THR A 171 18.76 43.92 -14.50
C THR A 171 17.86 43.92 -13.25
N PRO A 172 17.77 45.03 -12.48
CA PRO A 172 16.85 45.16 -11.33
C PRO A 172 15.35 45.01 -11.68
N ASP A 173 14.52 44.80 -10.66
CA ASP A 173 13.07 44.59 -10.82
C ASP A 173 12.33 45.87 -11.25
N CYS A 174 11.43 45.75 -12.23
CA CYS A 174 10.55 46.84 -12.64
C CYS A 174 9.09 46.54 -12.24
N SER A 175 8.57 47.29 -11.26
CA SER A 175 7.22 47.08 -10.70
C SER A 175 6.09 47.30 -11.71
N THR A 176 6.35 47.94 -12.86
CA THR A 176 5.38 48.08 -13.96
C THR A 176 5.00 46.75 -14.60
N GLN A 177 5.91 45.76 -14.57
CA GLN A 177 5.70 44.46 -15.22
C GLN A 177 4.91 43.48 -14.35
N TYR A 178 4.74 43.76 -13.05
CA TYR A 178 4.17 42.85 -12.05
C TYR A 178 2.91 42.11 -12.54
N LEU A 179 1.89 42.84 -12.99
CA LEU A 179 0.62 42.25 -13.45
C LEU A 179 0.82 41.33 -14.66
N SER A 180 1.65 41.73 -15.63
CA SER A 180 1.95 40.92 -16.82
C SER A 180 2.79 39.67 -16.49
N LEU A 181 3.69 39.77 -15.51
CA LEU A 181 4.53 38.67 -15.03
C LEU A 181 3.70 37.66 -14.24
N MET A 182 2.89 38.12 -13.28
CA MET A 182 2.06 37.25 -12.45
C MET A 182 0.98 36.51 -13.26
N ASN A 183 0.38 37.16 -14.25
CA ASN A 183 -0.51 36.48 -15.20
C ASN A 183 0.20 35.34 -15.94
N ALA A 184 1.44 35.56 -16.40
CA ALA A 184 2.25 34.52 -17.04
C ALA A 184 2.65 33.40 -16.08
N VAL A 185 2.98 33.73 -14.81
CA VAL A 185 3.27 32.78 -13.73
C VAL A 185 2.06 31.89 -13.43
N PHE A 186 0.86 32.45 -13.33
CA PHE A 186 -0.37 31.67 -13.12
C PHE A 186 -0.70 30.79 -14.34
N THR A 187 -0.40 31.22 -15.57
CA THR A 187 -0.52 30.36 -16.75
C THR A 187 0.52 29.23 -16.74
N ALA A 188 1.77 29.48 -16.36
CA ALA A 188 2.80 28.45 -16.20
C ALA A 188 2.40 27.41 -15.13
N GLN A 189 1.90 27.87 -13.99
CA GLN A 189 1.38 27.02 -12.90
C GLN A 189 0.22 26.13 -13.37
N LYS A 190 -0.71 26.65 -14.18
CA LYS A 190 -1.81 25.86 -14.78
C LYS A 190 -1.34 24.81 -15.79
N LEU A 191 -0.12 24.94 -16.34
CA LEU A 191 0.50 24.00 -17.27
C LEU A 191 1.56 23.08 -16.62
N ASP A 192 1.70 23.10 -15.29
CA ASP A 192 2.74 22.43 -14.49
C ASP A 192 4.21 22.81 -14.85
N ILE A 193 4.41 23.92 -15.57
CA ILE A 193 5.73 24.40 -15.99
C ILE A 193 6.38 25.14 -14.83
N SER A 194 7.52 24.62 -14.35
CA SER A 194 8.34 25.28 -13.32
C SER A 194 9.17 26.41 -13.93
N ILE A 195 9.13 27.58 -13.30
CA ILE A 195 9.99 28.74 -13.60
C ILE A 195 11.14 28.76 -12.59
N ASP A 196 12.29 28.28 -13.02
CA ASP A 196 13.56 28.36 -12.30
C ASP A 196 14.20 29.75 -12.51
N CYS A 197 14.78 30.33 -11.46
CA CYS A 197 15.25 31.71 -11.43
C CYS A 197 16.69 31.78 -10.89
N CYS A 198 17.60 32.33 -11.71
CA CYS A 198 19.01 32.55 -11.38
C CYS A 198 19.30 34.06 -11.40
N ILE A 199 19.63 34.65 -10.26
CA ILE A 199 19.89 36.09 -10.11
C ILE A 199 21.39 36.37 -10.05
N LEU A 200 21.88 37.26 -10.92
CA LEU A 200 23.24 37.79 -10.86
C LEU A 200 23.32 38.99 -9.90
N PRO A 201 24.41 39.15 -9.12
CA PRO A 201 24.59 40.26 -8.19
C PRO A 201 25.14 41.52 -8.87
N GLU A 202 24.83 42.68 -8.29
CA GLU A 202 25.25 44.00 -8.78
C GLU A 202 26.52 44.47 -8.05
N LEU A 203 27.45 45.08 -8.78
CA LEU A 203 28.74 45.58 -8.32
C LEU A 203 28.58 47.02 -7.79
N VAL A 204 28.98 47.28 -6.54
CA VAL A 204 28.95 48.63 -5.97
C VAL A 204 30.37 49.14 -5.72
N LEU A 205 30.72 50.23 -6.39
CA LEU A 205 31.87 51.05 -6.03
C LEU A 205 31.51 51.85 -4.77
N ALA A 206 32.31 51.71 -3.72
CA ALA A 206 32.08 52.41 -2.46
C ALA A 206 32.47 53.89 -2.60
N GLU A 207 31.49 54.79 -2.67
CA GLU A 207 31.72 56.23 -2.63
C GLU A 207 32.26 56.66 -1.26
N SER A 208 33.24 57.58 -1.29
CA SER A 208 34.00 58.01 -0.11
C SER A 208 33.18 58.84 0.87
N ARG A 209 33.25 58.50 2.16
CA ARG A 209 32.88 59.41 3.26
C ARG A 209 33.99 59.51 4.30
N SER A 210 34.56 60.72 4.39
CA SER A 210 35.25 61.34 5.54
C SER A 210 36.23 60.49 6.37
N ASP A 211 37.51 60.78 6.18
CA ASP A 211 38.58 60.86 7.19
C ASP A 211 38.28 60.27 8.58
N SER A 212 38.75 59.05 8.85
CA SER A 212 40.04 58.88 9.54
C SER A 212 40.34 57.40 9.85
N ASP A 213 41.13 56.72 9.00
CA ASP A 213 42.19 55.79 9.45
C ASP A 213 43.01 55.28 8.26
N VAL A 214 44.34 55.29 8.39
CA VAL A 214 45.27 54.88 7.32
C VAL A 214 46.05 53.63 7.73
N ARG A 215 45.72 52.48 7.14
CA ARG A 215 46.65 51.36 6.84
C ARG A 215 46.03 50.22 6.01
N GLY A 216 46.30 50.24 4.71
CA GLY A 216 46.74 49.03 4.00
C GLY A 216 45.71 48.17 3.24
N ILE A 217 46.03 47.94 1.96
CA ILE A 217 45.71 46.76 1.13
C ILE A 217 44.25 46.58 0.69
N GLY A 218 44.03 46.67 -0.63
CA GLY A 218 42.93 46.01 -1.33
C GLY A 218 41.61 46.78 -1.39
N SER A 219 41.35 47.44 -2.52
CA SER A 219 40.03 48.00 -2.87
C SER A 219 39.05 46.87 -3.22
N SER A 220 38.51 46.20 -2.19
CA SER A 220 37.54 45.11 -2.33
C SER A 220 36.19 45.63 -2.84
N ALA A 221 35.91 45.41 -4.12
CA ALA A 221 34.62 45.74 -4.71
C ALA A 221 33.53 44.85 -4.08
N SER A 222 32.55 45.45 -3.40
CA SER A 222 31.50 44.73 -2.72
C SER A 222 30.30 44.54 -3.65
N PHE A 223 29.91 43.28 -3.85
CA PHE A 223 28.63 42.96 -4.48
C PHE A 223 27.49 43.27 -3.50
N LYS A 224 26.37 43.79 -4.01
CA LYS A 224 25.17 44.09 -3.21
C LYS A 224 24.10 43.03 -3.44
N SER A 225 23.67 42.37 -2.37
CA SER A 225 22.65 41.31 -2.38
C SER A 225 21.23 41.87 -2.50
N ASN A 226 20.92 42.49 -3.64
CA ASN A 226 19.56 42.87 -4.00
C ASN A 226 18.79 41.59 -4.41
N HIS A 227 17.84 41.13 -3.57
CA HIS A 227 16.93 40.03 -3.91
C HIS A 227 15.76 40.52 -4.77
N SER A 228 15.25 39.66 -5.65
CA SER A 228 14.02 39.93 -6.44
C SER A 228 12.83 39.24 -5.78
N THR A 229 11.94 40.02 -5.16
CA THR A 229 10.68 39.48 -4.61
C THR A 229 9.78 38.92 -5.71
N LEU A 230 9.78 39.53 -6.90
CA LEU A 230 8.94 39.12 -8.02
C LEU A 230 9.31 37.74 -8.57
N PHE A 231 10.61 37.46 -8.73
CA PHE A 231 11.08 36.15 -9.18
C PHE A 231 11.11 35.10 -8.07
N GLN A 232 11.21 35.53 -6.81
CA GLN A 232 11.00 34.64 -5.65
C GLN A 232 9.54 34.16 -5.59
N GLN A 233 8.55 35.04 -5.81
CA GLN A 233 7.14 34.67 -5.98
C GLN A 233 6.93 33.74 -7.20
N ALA A 234 7.54 34.05 -8.36
CA ALA A 234 7.39 33.24 -9.57
C ALA A 234 7.87 31.79 -9.41
N ALA A 235 9.02 31.61 -8.75
CA ALA A 235 9.56 30.28 -8.43
C ALA A 235 8.69 29.56 -7.39
N ASP A 236 8.29 30.21 -6.29
CA ASP A 236 7.50 29.57 -5.24
C ASP A 236 6.07 29.23 -5.69
N LEU A 237 5.45 29.99 -6.60
CA LEU A 237 4.15 29.66 -7.19
C LEU A 237 4.24 28.45 -8.15
N THR A 238 5.22 28.43 -9.05
CA THR A 238 5.36 27.36 -10.06
C THR A 238 6.08 26.10 -9.57
N GLY A 239 6.80 26.17 -8.45
CA GLY A 239 7.64 25.07 -7.96
C GLY A 239 8.98 24.95 -8.71
N GLY A 240 9.51 26.08 -9.19
CA GLY A 240 10.90 26.19 -9.61
C GLY A 240 11.84 26.50 -8.44
N ILE A 241 13.13 26.60 -8.71
CA ILE A 241 14.18 26.99 -7.75
C ILE A 241 14.53 28.46 -7.96
N TYR A 242 14.63 29.25 -6.89
CA TYR A 242 15.21 30.60 -6.90
C TYR A 242 16.59 30.57 -6.22
N VAL A 243 17.63 31.06 -6.91
CA VAL A 243 18.99 31.22 -6.36
C VAL A 243 19.60 32.54 -6.82
N GLN A 244 20.18 33.30 -5.90
CA GLN A 244 21.13 34.37 -6.22
C GLN A 244 22.56 33.84 -6.11
N ILE A 245 23.38 34.10 -7.14
CA ILE A 245 24.76 33.61 -7.19
C ILE A 245 25.68 34.57 -6.42
N PRO A 246 26.47 34.10 -5.44
CA PRO A 246 27.41 34.95 -4.70
C PRO A 246 28.69 35.26 -5.49
N HIS A 247 29.06 34.39 -6.44
CA HIS A 247 30.30 34.48 -7.21
C HIS A 247 30.01 34.25 -8.71
N PRO A 248 29.84 35.32 -9.52
CA PRO A 248 29.46 35.22 -10.93
C PRO A 248 30.41 34.35 -11.78
N SER A 249 31.71 34.38 -11.49
CA SER A 249 32.73 33.56 -12.15
C SER A 249 32.54 32.04 -12.00
N ALA A 250 31.65 31.58 -11.11
CA ALA A 250 31.29 30.18 -10.93
C ALA A 250 29.91 29.82 -11.53
N LEU A 251 29.33 30.67 -12.39
CA LEU A 251 27.99 30.51 -12.98
C LEU A 251 27.72 29.10 -13.51
N LEU A 252 28.64 28.54 -14.33
CA LEU A 252 28.48 27.20 -14.91
C LEU A 252 28.33 26.09 -13.84
N GLN A 253 29.02 26.21 -12.71
CA GLN A 253 28.90 25.26 -11.60
C GLN A 253 27.50 25.32 -10.97
N TYR A 254 26.95 26.51 -10.73
CA TYR A 254 25.59 26.67 -10.22
C TYR A 254 24.54 26.18 -11.22
N LEU A 255 24.70 26.47 -12.52
CA LEU A 255 23.83 25.96 -13.59
C LEU A 255 23.80 24.42 -13.62
N ILE A 256 24.97 23.77 -13.58
CA ILE A 256 25.06 22.30 -13.58
C ILE A 256 24.53 21.69 -12.28
N CYS A 257 24.97 22.16 -11.11
CA CYS A 257 24.65 21.51 -9.83
C CYS A 257 23.19 21.72 -9.37
N ILE A 258 22.59 22.88 -9.69
CA ILE A 258 21.25 23.25 -9.18
C ILE A 258 20.17 23.12 -10.26
N PHE A 259 20.46 23.61 -11.48
CA PHE A 259 19.45 23.78 -12.52
C PHE A 259 19.42 22.67 -13.56
N LEU A 260 20.46 21.84 -13.68
CA LEU A 260 20.45 20.67 -14.58
C LEU A 260 19.45 19.57 -14.15
N PRO A 261 19.31 19.22 -12.84
CA PRO A 261 18.41 18.16 -12.40
C PRO A 261 16.91 18.39 -12.69
N ARG A 262 16.27 17.35 -13.23
CA ARG A 262 14.83 17.26 -13.52
C ARG A 262 13.98 17.53 -12.28
N LYS A 263 12.82 18.20 -12.45
CA LYS A 263 11.85 18.52 -11.38
C LYS A 263 11.54 17.32 -10.45
N LYS A 264 11.39 16.11 -11.01
CA LYS A 264 11.18 14.86 -10.23
C LYS A 264 12.34 14.47 -9.32
N LEU A 265 13.59 14.74 -9.70
CA LEU A 265 14.79 14.28 -8.97
C LEU A 265 15.24 15.26 -7.87
N ARG A 266 14.73 16.50 -7.85
CA ARG A 266 15.13 17.55 -6.90
C ARG A 266 14.97 17.16 -5.43
N HIS A 267 14.02 16.28 -5.11
CA HIS A 267 13.83 15.77 -3.74
C HIS A 267 14.94 14.82 -3.26
N CYS A 268 15.83 14.37 -4.16
CA CYS A 268 16.99 13.53 -3.82
C CYS A 268 18.27 14.34 -3.57
N PHE A 269 18.27 15.65 -3.85
CA PHE A 269 19.44 16.51 -3.74
C PHE A 269 19.32 17.46 -2.54
N VAL A 270 20.38 17.54 -1.73
CA VAL A 270 20.57 18.66 -0.80
C VAL A 270 21.03 19.86 -1.63
N LEU A 271 20.08 20.70 -2.03
CA LEU A 271 20.37 21.95 -2.71
C LEU A 271 20.99 22.96 -1.72
N PRO A 272 21.88 23.87 -2.15
CA PRO A 272 22.46 24.88 -1.27
C PRO A 272 21.39 25.74 -0.59
N ASP A 273 21.66 26.08 0.68
CA ASP A 273 20.73 26.72 1.64
C ASP A 273 20.38 28.20 1.35
N ALA A 274 19.92 28.49 0.13
CA ALA A 274 19.32 29.77 -0.26
C ALA A 274 17.98 30.08 0.46
N TRP A 275 17.56 29.21 1.40
CA TRP A 275 16.44 29.43 2.33
C TRP A 275 16.90 29.73 3.77
N THR A 276 18.18 29.59 4.12
CA THR A 276 18.65 29.72 5.52
C THR A 276 19.97 30.47 5.71
N SER A 277 20.17 31.61 5.02
CA SER A 277 21.21 32.59 5.41
C SER A 277 20.64 33.99 5.71
N SER A 278 20.76 34.41 6.97
CA SER A 278 20.41 35.74 7.53
C SER A 278 18.96 36.23 7.54
N GLN A 279 18.04 35.74 6.69
CA GLN A 279 16.62 36.12 6.76
C GLN A 279 15.66 34.92 6.76
N ARG A 280 14.95 34.72 7.88
CA ARG A 280 13.70 33.91 7.96
C ARG A 280 12.50 34.70 7.40
N SER A 281 12.71 35.47 6.34
CA SER A 281 11.62 36.15 5.63
C SER A 281 10.87 35.12 4.80
N GLY A 282 9.56 34.97 5.02
CA GLY A 282 8.70 34.32 4.03
C GLY A 282 8.78 35.07 2.69
N VAL A 283 8.41 34.40 1.59
CA VAL A 283 8.30 35.07 0.28
C VAL A 283 7.32 36.24 0.44
N ASP A 284 7.78 37.46 0.12
CA ASP A 284 6.99 38.67 0.34
C ASP A 284 5.86 38.75 -0.71
N PHE A 285 4.67 38.27 -0.34
CA PHE A 285 3.47 38.25 -1.19
C PHE A 285 2.67 39.56 -1.16
N ARG A 286 3.20 40.66 -0.61
CA ARG A 286 2.47 41.93 -0.56
C ARG A 286 2.18 42.45 -1.97
N SER A 287 1.00 43.06 -2.12
CA SER A 287 0.58 43.61 -3.41
C SER A 287 1.22 44.98 -3.66
N ALA A 288 1.60 45.25 -4.91
CA ALA A 288 2.02 46.58 -5.33
C ALA A 288 0.79 47.47 -5.55
N CYS A 289 0.77 48.67 -4.97
CA CYS A 289 -0.34 49.61 -5.11
C CYS A 289 -0.34 50.31 -6.49
N PHE A 290 -1.51 50.53 -7.08
CA PHE A 290 -1.64 51.14 -8.42
C PHE A 290 -1.26 52.63 -8.44
N CYS A 291 -1.46 53.34 -7.32
CA CYS A 291 -1.04 54.73 -7.09
C CYS A 291 0.47 54.93 -7.23
N HIS A 292 1.26 54.24 -6.41
CA HIS A 292 2.70 54.54 -6.22
C HIS A 292 3.63 53.38 -6.59
N ARG A 293 3.08 52.22 -7.01
CA ARG A 293 3.82 50.99 -7.38
C ARG A 293 4.79 50.48 -6.30
N LYS A 294 4.49 50.80 -5.04
CA LYS A 294 5.16 50.30 -3.83
C LYS A 294 4.40 49.10 -3.27
N LEU A 295 5.09 48.16 -2.63
CA LEU A 295 4.46 47.12 -1.84
C LEU A 295 3.72 47.77 -0.66
N VAL A 296 2.52 47.27 -0.34
CA VAL A 296 1.69 47.77 0.76
C VAL A 296 1.13 46.64 1.61
N ASP A 297 1.19 46.81 2.94
CA ASP A 297 0.68 45.85 3.93
C ASP A 297 -0.84 45.97 4.12
N VAL A 298 -1.38 47.19 3.98
CA VAL A 298 -2.81 47.52 4.06
C VAL A 298 -3.15 48.44 2.89
N ALA A 299 -4.32 48.24 2.26
CA ALA A 299 -4.73 48.97 1.07
C ALA A 299 -6.25 48.99 0.88
N TYR A 300 -6.74 50.03 0.21
CA TYR A 300 -8.13 50.16 -0.23
C TYR A 300 -8.29 49.45 -1.58
N VAL A 301 -9.32 48.63 -1.75
CA VAL A 301 -9.60 47.90 -3.00
C VAL A 301 -10.85 48.47 -3.66
N CYS A 302 -10.76 48.83 -4.94
CA CYS A 302 -11.94 49.26 -5.70
C CYS A 302 -12.86 48.07 -5.96
N SER A 303 -14.12 48.13 -5.52
CA SER A 303 -15.14 47.09 -5.73
C SER A 303 -15.42 46.78 -7.21
N ILE A 304 -15.23 47.75 -8.10
CA ILE A 304 -15.57 47.63 -9.53
C ILE A 304 -14.41 47.06 -10.37
N CYS A 305 -13.15 47.38 -10.05
CA CYS A 305 -11.99 46.98 -10.86
C CYS A 305 -10.89 46.22 -10.08
N LEU A 306 -11.11 45.95 -8.80
CA LEU A 306 -10.19 45.27 -7.87
C LEU A 306 -8.79 45.90 -7.75
N SER A 307 -8.59 47.14 -8.23
CA SER A 307 -7.30 47.81 -8.12
C SER A 307 -6.98 48.21 -6.68
N VAL A 308 -5.74 47.94 -6.27
CA VAL A 308 -5.20 48.13 -4.91
C VAL A 308 -4.64 49.55 -4.76
N LEU A 309 -5.16 50.33 -3.83
CA LEU A 309 -4.78 51.72 -3.57
C LEU A 309 -4.15 51.87 -2.18
N CYS A 310 -3.03 52.59 -2.12
CA CYS A 310 -2.24 52.85 -0.92
C CYS A 310 -2.95 53.76 0.10
N GLU A 311 -3.79 54.66 -0.38
CA GLU A 311 -4.45 55.73 0.36
C GLU A 311 -5.89 55.82 -0.12
N PHE A 312 -6.80 56.34 0.71
CA PHE A 312 -8.19 56.51 0.33
C PHE A 312 -8.34 57.70 -0.62
N THR A 313 -8.77 57.44 -1.86
CA THR A 313 -9.22 58.47 -2.79
C THR A 313 -10.73 58.33 -3.01
N PRO A 314 -11.52 59.42 -2.99
CA PRO A 314 -12.98 59.33 -3.14
C PRO A 314 -13.42 58.84 -4.53
N VAL A 315 -12.51 58.84 -5.51
CA VAL A 315 -12.67 58.26 -6.84
C VAL A 315 -11.51 57.29 -7.09
N CYS A 316 -11.78 56.12 -7.67
CA CYS A 316 -10.75 55.17 -8.04
C CYS A 316 -9.93 55.67 -9.24
N ILE A 317 -8.62 55.87 -9.05
CA ILE A 317 -7.69 56.31 -10.11
C ILE A 317 -7.60 55.36 -11.32
N THR A 318 -8.04 54.10 -11.18
CA THR A 318 -7.90 53.06 -12.22
C THR A 318 -9.13 52.95 -13.12
N CYS A 319 -10.35 53.10 -12.57
CA CYS A 319 -11.60 52.98 -13.32
C CYS A 319 -12.51 54.21 -13.23
N LEU A 320 -12.05 55.30 -12.60
CA LEU A 320 -12.71 56.61 -12.45
C LEU A 320 -14.11 56.58 -11.80
N ASN A 321 -14.48 55.48 -11.15
CA ASN A 321 -15.74 55.38 -10.39
C ASN A 321 -15.57 55.93 -8.96
N PRO A 322 -16.58 56.64 -8.41
CA PRO A 322 -16.58 57.07 -7.02
C PRO A 322 -16.72 55.89 -6.06
N PHE A 323 -16.10 55.98 -4.88
CA PHE A 323 -16.34 55.05 -3.79
C PHE A 323 -17.62 55.44 -3.03
N SER A 324 -18.56 54.50 -2.89
CA SER A 324 -19.82 54.71 -2.17
C SER A 324 -19.58 54.88 -0.67
N SER A 325 -19.94 56.04 -0.12
CA SER A 325 -19.85 56.33 1.30
C SER A 325 -20.91 55.57 2.11
N MET A 326 -20.48 54.75 3.08
CA MET A 326 -21.38 54.21 4.11
C MET A 326 -21.80 55.31 5.07
N SER A 327 -23.08 55.67 5.06
CA SER A 327 -23.69 56.61 6.01
C SER A 327 -23.98 55.93 7.35
N GLY A 328 -23.54 56.55 8.44
CA GLY A 328 -23.88 56.14 9.81
C GLY A 328 -25.33 56.45 10.19
N SER A 329 -25.79 55.85 11.28
CA SER A 329 -27.19 55.90 11.74
C SER A 329 -27.54 57.15 12.56
N SER A 330 -28.58 57.90 12.16
CA SER A 330 -29.37 58.76 13.05
C SER A 330 -30.77 59.05 12.46
N SER A 331 -31.76 59.18 13.34
CA SER A 331 -33.19 59.34 13.05
C SER A 331 -33.64 60.75 12.63
N SER A 332 -34.62 60.85 11.70
CA SER A 332 -35.88 61.60 11.89
C SER A 332 -36.83 61.48 10.68
N ASN A 333 -38.12 61.78 10.89
CA ASN A 333 -39.18 61.77 9.86
C ASN A 333 -39.01 62.90 8.82
N ASP A 334 -39.56 62.73 7.61
CA ASP A 334 -40.85 63.34 7.23
C ASP A 334 -41.39 62.79 5.87
N SER A 335 -42.40 63.44 5.27
CA SER A 335 -43.44 62.80 4.42
C SER A 335 -43.70 63.49 3.06
N SER A 336 -44.62 62.91 2.25
CA SER A 336 -45.07 63.33 0.88
C SER A 336 -44.01 63.24 -0.24
N ASP A 337 -44.30 63.11 -1.54
CA ASP A 337 -45.36 62.46 -2.35
C ASP A 337 -44.82 62.37 -3.82
N GLU A 338 -45.42 61.73 -4.84
CA GLU A 338 -46.73 61.09 -5.00
C GLU A 338 -46.59 59.72 -5.74
N ALA A 339 -47.31 59.45 -6.85
CA ALA A 339 -47.42 58.15 -7.50
C ALA A 339 -47.00 58.07 -8.99
N PHE A 340 -46.59 56.88 -9.45
CA PHE A 340 -46.94 56.32 -10.77
C PHE A 340 -46.80 54.77 -10.77
N SER A 341 -47.76 54.06 -11.37
CA SER A 341 -47.83 52.56 -11.43
C SER A 341 -48.91 52.11 -12.46
N PRO A 342 -49.14 50.80 -12.75
CA PRO A 342 -48.39 49.56 -12.45
C PRO A 342 -47.45 49.21 -13.64
N PRO A 343 -47.40 48.04 -14.36
CA PRO A 343 -48.18 46.77 -14.38
C PRO A 343 -47.53 45.59 -13.59
N PRO A 344 -48.17 44.39 -13.48
CA PRO A 344 -47.72 43.34 -12.54
C PRO A 344 -46.87 42.21 -13.16
N ALA A 345 -45.83 41.78 -12.41
CA ALA A 345 -45.10 40.54 -12.66
C ALA A 345 -45.77 39.33 -11.96
N LYS A 346 -45.73 38.15 -12.60
CA LYS A 346 -46.26 36.89 -12.01
C LYS A 346 -45.26 36.27 -11.03
N ARG A 347 -45.78 35.61 -9.98
CA ARG A 347 -44.98 34.86 -8.99
C ARG A 347 -44.26 33.67 -9.61
N VAL A 348 -43.02 33.44 -9.19
CA VAL A 348 -42.28 32.15 -9.26
C VAL A 348 -41.68 31.90 -7.87
N ALA A 349 -41.51 30.62 -7.49
CA ALA A 349 -41.19 30.23 -6.11
C ALA A 349 -39.69 30.37 -5.74
N LYS A 350 -39.41 30.46 -4.42
CA LYS A 350 -38.05 30.48 -3.85
C LYS A 350 -37.35 29.11 -3.96
N PRO A 351 -36.09 29.04 -4.40
CA PRO A 351 -35.14 27.97 -4.05
C PRO A 351 -34.61 28.12 -2.60
N ALA A 352 -33.92 27.09 -2.10
CA ALA A 352 -33.36 27.08 -0.74
C ALA A 352 -32.12 27.97 -0.58
N GLU A 353 -31.89 28.50 0.63
CA GLU A 353 -31.11 29.72 0.88
C GLU A 353 -29.81 29.46 1.69
N THR A 354 -29.49 28.18 2.00
CA THR A 354 -28.64 27.79 3.16
C THR A 354 -27.18 27.38 2.89
N VAL A 355 -26.70 27.32 1.63
CA VAL A 355 -25.35 26.77 1.30
C VAL A 355 -24.33 27.84 0.84
N MET A 356 -24.75 29.12 0.75
CA MET A 356 -23.91 30.22 0.25
C MET A 356 -23.22 31.05 1.35
N CYS A 357 -23.39 30.70 2.64
CA CYS A 357 -23.07 31.59 3.75
C CYS A 357 -21.58 31.65 4.11
N ASP A 358 -20.90 30.52 4.31
CA ASP A 358 -19.64 30.51 5.08
C ASP A 358 -18.41 30.97 4.28
N ASN A 359 -18.51 31.05 2.96
CA ASN A 359 -17.45 31.61 2.13
C ASN A 359 -17.55 33.14 2.10
N LYS A 360 -16.64 33.80 2.81
CA LYS A 360 -16.50 35.26 2.89
C LYS A 360 -16.48 35.97 1.53
N ALA A 361 -15.98 35.31 0.47
CA ALA A 361 -16.03 35.86 -0.88
C ALA A 361 -17.46 35.90 -1.45
N TYR A 362 -18.29 34.89 -1.19
CA TYR A 362 -19.71 34.91 -1.55
C TYR A 362 -20.50 35.93 -0.73
N GLN A 363 -20.24 36.05 0.59
CA GLN A 363 -20.81 37.12 1.41
C GLN A 363 -20.49 38.51 0.83
N MET A 364 -19.24 38.75 0.42
CA MET A 364 -18.82 40.00 -0.20
C MET A 364 -19.43 40.23 -1.59
N MET A 365 -19.64 39.18 -2.40
CA MET A 365 -20.36 39.30 -3.68
C MET A 365 -21.83 39.65 -3.47
N ILE A 366 -22.52 38.99 -2.53
CA ILE A 366 -23.92 39.29 -2.17
C ILE A 366 -24.05 40.74 -1.67
N ALA A 367 -23.14 41.17 -0.78
CA ALA A 367 -23.04 42.57 -0.34
C ALA A 367 -22.69 43.57 -1.46
N SER A 368 -22.17 43.08 -2.59
CA SER A 368 -21.89 43.85 -3.82
C SER A 368 -23.00 43.75 -4.87
N GLY A 369 -24.18 43.23 -4.51
CA GLY A 369 -25.35 43.15 -5.39
C GLY A 369 -25.45 41.89 -6.24
N TRP A 370 -24.68 40.84 -5.95
CA TRP A 370 -24.80 39.55 -6.63
C TRP A 370 -26.06 38.79 -6.20
N THR A 371 -26.71 38.13 -7.16
CA THR A 371 -27.75 37.11 -6.87
C THR A 371 -27.40 35.78 -7.55
N PRO A 372 -27.70 34.62 -6.92
CA PRO A 372 -27.39 33.30 -7.48
C PRO A 372 -27.91 33.14 -8.91
N GLY A 373 -27.00 32.84 -9.85
CA GLY A 373 -27.31 32.70 -11.28
C GLY A 373 -27.14 33.97 -12.13
N THR A 374 -26.75 35.10 -11.56
CA THR A 374 -26.46 36.34 -12.32
C THR A 374 -24.95 36.63 -12.41
N LYS A 375 -24.53 37.40 -13.42
CA LYS A 375 -23.16 37.94 -13.55
C LYS A 375 -23.05 39.22 -12.72
N LEU A 376 -21.97 39.41 -11.98
CA LEU A 376 -21.75 40.61 -11.17
C LEU A 376 -21.50 41.85 -12.07
N GLY A 377 -22.43 42.81 -12.09
CA GLY A 377 -22.28 44.10 -12.78
C GLY A 377 -23.59 44.79 -13.13
N SER A 378 -23.55 46.11 -13.39
CA SER A 378 -24.73 46.92 -13.77
C SER A 378 -25.27 46.68 -15.18
N SER A 379 -24.56 45.89 -15.99
CA SER A 379 -25.00 45.39 -17.30
C SER A 379 -24.77 43.89 -17.36
N SER A 380 -25.85 43.13 -17.46
CA SER A 380 -25.98 41.72 -17.07
C SER A 380 -25.19 40.69 -17.89
N ASP A 381 -24.31 41.10 -18.81
CA ASP A 381 -23.64 40.22 -19.76
C ASP A 381 -22.10 40.12 -19.62
N ARG A 382 -21.46 40.99 -18.84
CA ARG A 382 -20.00 40.95 -18.60
C ARG A 382 -19.66 40.84 -17.12
N GLY A 383 -19.35 39.62 -16.68
CA GLY A 383 -18.88 39.30 -15.34
C GLY A 383 -18.65 37.79 -15.18
N LEU A 384 -17.90 37.40 -14.16
CA LEU A 384 -17.81 35.99 -13.74
C LEU A 384 -19.11 35.59 -13.03
N SER A 385 -19.55 34.36 -13.23
CA SER A 385 -20.66 33.73 -12.50
C SER A 385 -20.21 33.05 -11.21
N GLU A 386 -18.94 32.69 -11.11
CA GLU A 386 -18.32 31.95 -10.00
C GLU A 386 -16.92 32.53 -9.69
N PRO A 387 -16.48 32.54 -8.42
CA PRO A 387 -15.18 33.07 -8.03
C PRO A 387 -14.04 32.12 -8.44
N ILE A 388 -12.88 32.71 -8.78
CA ILE A 388 -11.71 31.94 -9.24
C ILE A 388 -11.12 31.14 -8.08
N GLN A 389 -11.36 29.82 -8.06
CA GLN A 389 -10.73 28.91 -7.10
C GLN A 389 -9.21 28.85 -7.33
N THR A 390 -8.44 29.20 -6.30
CA THR A 390 -6.97 29.10 -6.30
C THR A 390 -6.53 27.75 -5.74
N LYS A 391 -5.81 26.95 -6.54
CA LYS A 391 -5.17 25.72 -6.04
C LYS A 391 -3.94 26.09 -5.20
N LEU A 392 -4.14 26.27 -3.90
CA LEU A 392 -3.07 26.38 -2.90
C LEU A 392 -2.19 25.11 -2.92
N LYS A 393 -0.89 25.28 -2.66
CA LYS A 393 0.04 24.15 -2.50
C LYS A 393 -0.19 23.47 -1.15
N LYS A 394 -0.08 22.14 -1.10
CA LYS A 394 -0.27 21.27 0.08
C LYS A 394 0.73 21.48 1.25
N SER A 395 1.37 22.65 1.36
CA SER A 395 2.39 22.96 2.38
C SER A 395 2.49 24.43 2.78
N ARG A 396 1.59 25.32 2.32
CA ARG A 396 1.48 26.71 2.82
C ARG A 396 0.02 27.15 2.84
N ALA A 397 -0.48 27.52 4.02
CA ALA A 397 -1.75 28.20 4.19
C ALA A 397 -1.68 29.64 3.62
N GLY A 398 -2.80 30.18 3.14
CA GLY A 398 -2.92 31.60 2.79
C GLY A 398 -3.01 32.51 4.02
N LEU A 399 -2.86 33.82 3.84
CA LEU A 399 -3.14 34.77 4.93
C LEU A 399 -4.59 34.59 5.42
N GLY A 400 -4.75 34.33 6.72
CA GLY A 400 -6.04 34.07 7.35
C GLY A 400 -6.52 32.61 7.31
N ALA A 401 -5.75 31.67 6.76
CA ALA A 401 -6.16 30.26 6.61
C ALA A 401 -5.60 29.30 7.70
N GLN A 402 -5.54 29.77 8.94
CA GLN A 402 -5.50 28.91 10.13
C GLN A 402 -6.45 29.46 11.19
N GLU A 403 -7.56 28.76 11.40
CA GLU A 403 -8.32 28.81 12.65
C GLU A 403 -7.58 27.95 13.70
N THR A 404 -6.37 28.34 14.07
CA THR A 404 -5.73 27.80 15.28
C THR A 404 -6.55 28.25 16.47
N LEU A 405 -7.37 27.33 17.00
CA LEU A 405 -8.12 27.46 18.25
C LEU A 405 -7.22 28.12 19.31
N ARG A 406 -7.58 29.32 19.76
CA ARG A 406 -6.77 30.04 20.74
C ARG A 406 -7.09 29.50 22.13
N LEU A 407 -6.15 29.66 23.06
CA LEU A 407 -6.41 29.44 24.49
C LEU A 407 -7.45 30.43 25.06
N GLU A 408 -7.88 31.41 24.26
CA GLU A 408 -8.98 32.34 24.56
C GLU A 408 -10.35 31.75 24.20
N ASP A 409 -10.42 30.82 23.24
CA ASP A 409 -11.63 30.19 22.72
C ASP A 409 -11.97 28.87 23.44
N LEU A 410 -11.12 28.42 24.37
CA LEU A 410 -11.15 27.11 25.02
C LEU A 410 -11.46 27.21 26.52
N ASP A 411 -12.09 26.17 27.08
CA ASP A 411 -12.24 26.01 28.52
C ASP A 411 -10.87 25.83 29.20
N LYS A 412 -10.48 26.83 29.99
CA LYS A 412 -9.19 26.89 30.69
C LYS A 412 -9.14 25.93 31.88
N GLU A 413 -10.26 25.70 32.57
CA GLU A 413 -10.31 24.74 33.68
C GLU A 413 -10.14 23.31 33.16
N LEU A 414 -10.81 22.98 32.05
CA LEU A 414 -10.59 21.71 31.35
C LEU A 414 -9.13 21.57 30.88
N ILE A 415 -8.57 22.57 30.17
CA ILE A 415 -7.21 22.50 29.62
C ILE A 415 -6.14 22.29 30.72
N ASP A 416 -6.25 22.99 31.86
CA ASP A 416 -5.32 22.79 33.00
C ASP A 416 -5.58 21.47 33.75
N SER A 417 -6.84 20.98 33.80
CA SER A 417 -7.15 19.65 34.34
C SER A 417 -6.50 18.53 33.52
N LEU A 418 -6.43 18.69 32.18
CA LEU A 418 -5.83 17.74 31.25
C LEU A 418 -4.30 17.84 31.20
N LYS A 419 -3.72 19.01 31.50
CA LYS A 419 -2.28 19.28 31.40
C LYS A 419 -1.44 18.30 32.23
N TRP A 420 -0.38 17.76 31.61
CA TRP A 420 0.55 16.85 32.28
C TRP A 420 1.35 17.57 33.37
N THR A 421 1.65 16.86 34.46
CA THR A 421 2.62 17.33 35.47
C THR A 421 3.43 16.17 36.03
N SER A 422 4.64 16.47 36.49
CA SER A 422 5.52 15.53 37.21
C SER A 422 4.95 15.01 38.54
N LYS A 423 3.88 15.64 39.06
CA LYS A 423 3.08 15.11 40.18
C LYS A 423 2.13 14.00 39.72
N LYS A 424 1.34 14.24 38.66
CA LYS A 424 0.40 13.25 38.08
C LYS A 424 1.11 11.96 37.62
N GLU A 425 2.37 12.03 37.18
CA GLU A 425 3.15 10.85 36.78
C GLU A 425 3.63 9.97 37.95
N LYS A 426 3.66 10.49 39.19
CA LYS A 426 4.08 9.75 40.38
C LYS A 426 2.96 8.94 41.04
N SER A 427 1.69 9.23 40.71
CA SER A 427 0.51 8.54 41.24
C SER A 427 0.00 7.38 40.37
N PHE A 428 0.64 7.11 39.23
CA PHE A 428 0.27 5.99 38.35
C PHE A 428 0.83 4.66 38.89
N ASP A 429 0.02 3.60 38.90
CA ASP A 429 0.50 2.27 39.31
C ASP A 429 1.28 1.57 38.19
N TRP A 430 2.60 1.66 38.27
CA TRP A 430 3.52 0.98 37.36
C TRP A 430 3.69 -0.53 37.66
N ASN A 431 3.02 -1.09 38.68
CA ASN A 431 3.10 -2.52 38.98
C ASN A 431 2.25 -3.38 38.06
N SER A 432 1.06 -2.91 37.68
CA SER A 432 0.30 -3.57 36.62
C SER A 432 0.98 -3.37 35.25
N ALA A 433 1.08 -4.45 34.46
CA ALA A 433 1.38 -4.33 33.03
C ALA A 433 0.16 -3.88 32.20
N LYS A 434 -0.97 -3.56 32.87
CA LYS A 434 -2.29 -3.27 32.29
C LYS A 434 -2.39 -1.81 31.84
N GLY A 435 -1.43 -1.36 31.03
CA GLY A 435 -1.46 -0.05 30.37
C GLY A 435 -2.28 -0.03 29.07
N ASP A 436 -2.73 -1.19 28.61
CA ASP A 436 -3.59 -1.35 27.44
C ASP A 436 -5.03 -0.93 27.79
N HIS A 437 -5.63 -0.05 26.99
CA HIS A 437 -7.04 0.33 27.15
C HIS A 437 -7.92 -0.56 26.28
N VAL A 438 -9.00 -1.10 26.86
CA VAL A 438 -9.97 -1.96 26.17
C VAL A 438 -11.39 -1.58 26.62
N TRP A 439 -12.19 -1.11 25.68
CA TRP A 439 -13.65 -0.97 25.83
C TRP A 439 -14.32 -2.10 25.05
N ARG A 440 -15.39 -2.70 25.60
CA ARG A 440 -16.16 -3.79 24.98
C ARG A 440 -17.61 -3.40 24.80
N HIS A 441 -18.24 -3.97 23.77
CA HIS A 441 -19.68 -3.98 23.58
C HIS A 441 -20.09 -5.31 22.91
N GLU A 442 -21.10 -5.96 23.49
CA GLU A 442 -21.77 -7.13 22.93
C GLU A 442 -23.18 -6.65 22.52
N ASN A 443 -23.57 -6.86 21.26
CA ASN A 443 -24.84 -6.33 20.77
C ASN A 443 -26.02 -7.20 21.28
N PRO A 444 -27.02 -6.62 21.97
CA PRO A 444 -27.98 -7.36 22.79
C PRO A 444 -29.03 -8.15 22.01
N PHE A 445 -29.17 -7.90 20.71
CA PHE A 445 -30.19 -8.54 19.86
C PHE A 445 -29.83 -9.99 19.53
N THR A 446 -30.83 -10.88 19.53
CA THR A 446 -30.72 -12.27 19.02
C THR A 446 -30.43 -12.30 17.51
N LYS A 447 -30.04 -13.45 16.95
CA LYS A 447 -29.72 -13.56 15.50
C LYS A 447 -30.89 -13.12 14.62
N GLU A 448 -32.11 -13.46 15.03
CA GLU A 448 -33.37 -13.18 14.37
C GLU A 448 -33.72 -11.69 14.47
N GLU A 449 -33.58 -11.10 15.66
CA GLU A 449 -33.80 -9.67 15.87
C GLU A 449 -32.77 -8.80 15.15
N ARG A 450 -31.51 -9.26 15.03
CA ARG A 450 -30.45 -8.56 14.29
C ARG A 450 -30.81 -8.36 12.82
N LEU A 451 -31.50 -9.31 12.17
CA LEU A 451 -31.97 -9.15 10.78
C LEU A 451 -32.98 -8.02 10.65
N GLU A 452 -34.01 -8.03 11.50
CA GLU A 452 -35.09 -7.05 11.45
C GLU A 452 -34.62 -5.64 11.86
N HIS A 453 -33.72 -5.54 12.85
CA HIS A 453 -33.09 -4.27 13.21
C HIS A 453 -32.10 -3.78 12.13
N CYS A 454 -31.30 -4.68 11.52
CA CYS A 454 -30.41 -4.34 10.40
C CYS A 454 -31.21 -3.77 9.21
N ARG A 455 -32.30 -4.44 8.80
CA ARG A 455 -33.25 -3.93 7.79
C ARG A 455 -33.80 -2.54 8.17
N LYS A 456 -34.16 -2.33 9.44
CA LYS A 456 -34.66 -1.03 9.94
C LYS A 456 -33.62 0.09 9.91
N ILE A 457 -32.35 -0.18 10.22
CA ILE A 457 -31.29 0.85 10.22
C ILE A 457 -30.71 1.10 8.82
N LEU A 458 -30.72 0.10 7.92
CA LEU A 458 -30.30 0.22 6.52
C LEU A 458 -31.40 0.74 5.59
N ASN A 459 -32.64 0.88 6.06
CA ASN A 459 -33.72 1.55 5.32
C ASN A 459 -33.51 3.08 5.33
N LEU A 460 -32.54 3.52 4.53
CA LEU A 460 -32.18 4.91 4.24
C LEU A 460 -31.88 5.05 2.74
N ASP A 461 -32.25 6.18 2.13
CA ASP A 461 -31.87 6.43 0.73
C ASP A 461 -30.45 7.00 0.68
N LEU A 462 -29.50 6.21 0.17
CA LEU A 462 -28.12 6.64 -0.12
C LEU A 462 -28.05 7.75 -1.18
N ASN A 463 -29.14 8.10 -1.88
CA ASN A 463 -29.25 9.27 -2.75
C ASN A 463 -29.78 10.54 -2.05
N SER A 464 -30.25 10.46 -0.81
CA SER A 464 -30.87 11.58 -0.09
C SER A 464 -29.86 12.69 0.27
N GLY A 465 -30.37 13.92 0.41
CA GLY A 465 -29.56 15.08 0.80
C GLY A 465 -29.13 15.07 2.27
N GLU A 466 -29.87 14.36 3.13
CA GLU A 466 -29.57 14.22 4.57
C GLU A 466 -28.33 13.33 4.80
N VAL A 467 -28.14 12.33 3.93
CA VAL A 467 -27.01 11.37 3.98
C VAL A 467 -25.75 11.92 3.27
N ARG A 468 -25.89 13.01 2.50
CA ARG A 468 -24.87 13.57 1.58
C ARG A 468 -24.58 15.05 1.85
N GLY A 469 -23.68 15.33 2.79
CA GLY A 469 -23.36 16.70 3.21
C GLY A 469 -21.98 17.19 2.78
N LEU A 470 -21.68 18.43 3.20
CA LEU A 470 -20.30 18.91 3.36
C LEU A 470 -19.65 18.18 4.54
N GLN A 471 -18.34 17.96 4.48
CA GLN A 471 -17.61 17.25 5.51
C GLN A 471 -17.25 18.19 6.67
N ALA A 472 -17.85 17.99 7.84
CA ALA A 472 -17.55 18.75 9.06
C ALA A 472 -16.10 18.53 9.54
N LYS A 473 -15.52 19.51 10.26
CA LYS A 473 -14.21 19.37 10.91
C LYS A 473 -14.33 18.52 12.18
N VAL A 474 -13.25 17.83 12.55
CA VAL A 474 -13.20 17.06 13.82
C VAL A 474 -13.36 17.96 15.07
N SER A 475 -13.00 19.25 14.98
CA SER A 475 -13.23 20.24 16.04
C SER A 475 -14.69 20.67 16.22
N GLU A 476 -15.57 20.31 15.27
CA GLU A 476 -17.00 20.65 15.24
C GLU A 476 -17.86 19.42 15.62
N ALA A 477 -17.26 18.25 15.82
CA ALA A 477 -17.94 17.02 16.18
C ALA A 477 -18.29 17.00 17.68
N THR A 478 -19.59 17.09 18.01
CA THR A 478 -20.10 17.16 19.39
C THR A 478 -20.95 15.97 19.81
N LYS A 479 -21.15 14.98 18.92
CA LYS A 479 -22.15 13.92 19.08
C LYS A 479 -21.64 12.68 19.83
N PHE A 480 -20.37 12.34 19.66
CA PHE A 480 -19.75 11.12 20.21
C PHE A 480 -18.61 11.42 21.20
N ALA A 481 -18.49 12.68 21.64
CA ALA A 481 -17.64 13.17 22.72
C ALA A 481 -17.98 14.64 23.04
N GLU A 482 -17.68 15.09 24.26
CA GLU A 482 -17.75 16.48 24.70
C GLU A 482 -17.02 17.45 23.74
N ALA A 483 -17.71 18.51 23.28
CA ALA A 483 -17.18 19.45 22.27
C ALA A 483 -15.87 20.15 22.70
N SER A 484 -15.81 20.57 23.96
CA SER A 484 -14.63 21.17 24.62
C SER A 484 -13.41 20.24 24.56
N LEU A 485 -13.62 18.93 24.66
CA LEU A 485 -12.60 17.89 24.65
C LEU A 485 -12.12 17.58 23.22
N CYS A 486 -13.02 17.53 22.24
CA CYS A 486 -12.65 17.47 20.82
C CYS A 486 -11.77 18.67 20.43
N GLN A 487 -12.15 19.87 20.87
CA GLN A 487 -11.37 21.10 20.66
C GLN A 487 -10.03 21.06 21.41
N ALA A 488 -9.98 20.55 22.64
CA ALA A 488 -8.74 20.37 23.40
C ALA A 488 -7.76 19.39 22.72
N VAL A 489 -8.25 18.29 22.14
CA VAL A 489 -7.42 17.36 21.34
C VAL A 489 -6.87 18.08 20.10
N CYS A 490 -7.70 18.82 19.37
CA CYS A 490 -7.27 19.58 18.19
C CYS A 490 -6.24 20.67 18.54
N TYR A 491 -6.43 21.37 19.66
CA TYR A 491 -5.48 22.35 20.19
C TYR A 491 -4.12 21.72 20.53
N TYR A 492 -4.10 20.67 21.35
CA TYR A 492 -2.87 20.00 21.74
C TYR A 492 -2.17 19.26 20.59
N LYS A 493 -2.91 18.82 19.55
CA LYS A 493 -2.32 18.36 18.28
C LYS A 493 -1.65 19.53 17.52
N SER A 494 -2.34 20.66 17.40
CA SER A 494 -1.86 21.83 16.64
C SER A 494 -0.62 22.50 17.27
N GLN A 495 -0.47 22.46 18.59
CA GLN A 495 0.77 22.90 19.27
C GLN A 495 2.02 22.11 18.85
N LEU A 496 1.88 20.93 18.24
CA LEU A 496 3.03 20.21 17.70
C LEU A 496 3.55 20.84 16.39
N ASP A 497 2.73 21.58 15.65
CA ASP A 497 3.15 22.19 14.38
C ASP A 497 4.07 23.42 14.59
N ASP A 498 4.06 24.01 15.79
CA ASP A 498 5.00 25.06 16.23
C ASP A 498 6.44 24.53 16.47
N HIS A 499 6.61 23.20 16.58
CA HIS A 499 7.87 22.56 16.96
C HIS A 499 8.54 21.80 15.82
N ASP A 500 9.88 21.79 15.80
CA ASP A 500 10.63 21.09 14.77
C ASP A 500 10.49 19.56 14.90
N ARG A 501 10.41 18.87 13.75
CA ARG A 501 10.17 17.43 13.68
C ARG A 501 11.28 16.58 14.31
N ALA A 502 12.49 17.10 14.52
CA ALA A 502 13.59 16.37 15.15
C ALA A 502 13.50 16.46 16.69
N SER A 503 13.27 17.65 17.26
CA SER A 503 13.01 17.81 18.69
C SER A 503 11.75 17.05 19.12
N LEU A 504 10.68 17.05 18.31
CA LEU A 504 9.48 16.23 18.54
C LEU A 504 9.70 14.71 18.40
N LEU A 505 10.79 14.27 17.78
CA LEU A 505 11.18 12.86 17.74
C LEU A 505 12.02 12.49 18.97
N GLU A 506 12.96 13.36 19.35
CA GLU A 506 13.79 13.23 20.57
C GLU A 506 12.92 13.22 21.84
N ALA A 507 12.04 14.21 21.99
CA ALA A 507 11.12 14.35 23.11
C ALA A 507 10.17 13.14 23.23
N ARG A 508 9.67 12.63 22.11
CA ARG A 508 8.82 11.43 22.01
C ARG A 508 9.55 10.16 22.45
N ILE A 509 10.82 10.03 22.10
CA ILE A 509 11.67 8.92 22.55
C ILE A 509 11.96 9.03 24.05
N ARG A 510 12.09 10.24 24.61
CA ARG A 510 12.25 10.46 26.06
C ARG A 510 10.96 10.33 26.88
N SER A 511 9.80 10.66 26.31
CA SER A 511 8.52 10.78 27.04
C SER A 511 7.67 9.52 27.07
N ASN A 512 7.69 8.71 26.01
CA ASN A 512 6.91 7.47 25.90
C ASN A 512 7.54 6.35 26.78
N PRO A 513 6.87 5.83 27.83
CA PRO A 513 7.43 4.77 28.68
C PRO A 513 7.63 3.43 27.95
N TYR A 514 7.04 3.24 26.77
CA TYR A 514 7.08 1.98 26.02
C TYR A 514 8.06 1.98 24.83
N GLU A 515 8.72 3.09 24.51
CA GLU A 515 9.43 3.26 23.23
C GLU A 515 10.61 2.27 23.05
N LEU A 516 11.27 1.83 24.13
CA LEU A 516 12.36 0.85 24.05
C LEU A 516 11.92 -0.55 23.59
N VAL A 517 10.62 -0.87 23.58
CA VAL A 517 10.10 -2.10 22.96
C VAL A 517 10.49 -2.20 21.48
N LYS A 518 10.46 -1.07 20.75
CA LYS A 518 10.80 -0.97 19.32
C LYS A 518 10.11 -2.06 18.48
N SER A 519 10.88 -2.92 17.80
CA SER A 519 10.38 -4.08 17.05
C SER A 519 10.79 -5.43 17.65
N GLY A 520 11.56 -5.43 18.74
CA GLY A 520 12.18 -6.64 19.31
C GLY A 520 12.94 -7.46 18.26
N ILE A 521 12.44 -8.68 18.00
CA ILE A 521 13.00 -9.63 17.03
C ILE A 521 12.47 -9.42 15.59
N PHE A 522 11.45 -8.59 15.41
CA PHE A 522 10.69 -8.46 14.16
C PHE A 522 11.12 -7.28 13.29
N LEU A 523 10.63 -7.30 12.05
CA LEU A 523 10.87 -6.36 10.96
C LEU A 523 10.51 -4.92 11.33
N ASN A 524 9.41 -4.72 12.05
CA ASN A 524 8.94 -3.40 12.44
C ASN A 524 8.17 -3.43 13.77
N ARG A 525 7.83 -2.25 14.29
CA ARG A 525 7.03 -2.10 15.52
C ARG A 525 5.57 -2.56 15.41
N ALA A 526 5.06 -2.83 14.20
CA ALA A 526 3.69 -3.32 14.00
C ALA A 526 3.55 -4.78 14.48
N ALA A 527 4.57 -5.63 14.24
CA ALA A 527 4.63 -6.98 14.78
C ALA A 527 4.44 -7.03 16.31
N MET A 528 5.04 -6.07 17.02
CA MET A 528 4.89 -5.93 18.46
C MET A 528 3.47 -5.52 18.88
N LYS A 529 2.70 -4.81 18.03
CA LYS A 529 1.28 -4.53 18.28
C LYS A 529 0.42 -5.80 18.25
N MET A 530 0.62 -6.66 17.25
CA MET A 530 -0.09 -7.95 17.22
C MET A 530 0.35 -8.85 18.37
N ALA A 531 1.63 -8.86 18.76
CA ALA A 531 2.06 -9.57 19.97
C ALA A 531 1.39 -9.06 21.25
N ASN A 532 1.25 -7.73 21.37
CA ASN A 532 0.60 -7.08 22.51
C ASN A 532 -0.89 -7.43 22.57
N MET A 533 -1.61 -7.39 21.45
CA MET A 533 -3.03 -7.72 21.39
C MET A 533 -3.27 -9.23 21.52
N ASP A 534 -2.47 -10.08 20.87
CA ASP A 534 -2.58 -11.53 20.99
C ASP A 534 -2.29 -12.02 22.41
N ALA A 535 -1.39 -11.37 23.16
CA ALA A 535 -1.23 -11.64 24.58
C ALA A 535 -2.41 -11.10 25.43
N LEU A 536 -2.86 -9.88 25.19
CA LEU A 536 -3.98 -9.24 25.88
C LEU A 536 -5.29 -10.06 25.77
N PHE A 537 -5.51 -10.68 24.61
CA PHE A 537 -6.63 -11.59 24.34
C PHE A 537 -6.23 -13.09 24.42
N CYS A 538 -5.21 -13.43 25.22
CA CYS A 538 -4.87 -14.82 25.60
C CYS A 538 -4.72 -15.80 24.43
N GLY A 539 -4.02 -15.40 23.38
CA GLY A 539 -3.72 -16.19 22.18
C GLY A 539 -4.84 -16.21 21.14
N ALA A 540 -5.87 -15.36 21.26
CA ALA A 540 -7.06 -15.39 20.40
C ALA A 540 -6.75 -15.42 18.89
N PHE A 541 -5.75 -14.69 18.41
CA PHE A 541 -5.42 -14.69 16.98
C PHE A 541 -4.58 -15.92 16.62
N SER A 542 -3.47 -16.16 17.33
CA SER A 542 -2.52 -17.23 17.03
C SER A 542 -3.03 -18.65 17.34
N SER A 543 -4.09 -18.75 18.15
CA SER A 543 -4.71 -20.02 18.60
C SER A 543 -6.15 -20.19 18.09
N SER A 544 -6.64 -19.29 17.24
CA SER A 544 -8.00 -19.33 16.64
C SER A 544 -8.31 -20.64 15.89
N ALA A 545 -7.32 -21.18 15.16
CA ALA A 545 -7.45 -22.47 14.48
C ALA A 545 -7.13 -23.65 15.41
N PRO A 546 -7.95 -24.74 15.41
CA PRO A 546 -7.68 -25.98 16.13
C PRO A 546 -6.28 -26.56 15.86
N GLU A 547 -5.78 -27.38 16.79
CA GLU A 547 -4.39 -27.88 16.74
C GLU A 547 -4.12 -28.77 15.52
N ASN A 548 -5.16 -29.43 15.00
CA ASN A 548 -5.11 -30.25 13.79
C ASN A 548 -5.32 -29.47 12.47
N GLU A 549 -5.69 -28.20 12.52
CA GLU A 549 -6.09 -27.40 11.34
C GLU A 549 -5.06 -26.30 10.99
N THR A 550 -4.96 -25.98 9.69
CA THR A 550 -4.20 -24.82 9.19
C THR A 550 -4.77 -23.52 9.74
N LEU A 551 -3.94 -22.75 10.44
CA LEU A 551 -4.25 -21.36 10.74
C LEU A 551 -4.16 -20.50 9.47
N TYR A 552 -5.29 -20.33 8.78
CA TYR A 552 -5.45 -19.35 7.69
C TYR A 552 -5.67 -17.95 8.23
N PHE A 553 -4.90 -16.96 7.77
CA PHE A 553 -5.09 -15.54 8.08
C PHE A 553 -4.89 -14.62 6.86
N VAL A 554 -5.47 -13.42 6.92
CA VAL A 554 -5.24 -12.31 5.97
C VAL A 554 -4.53 -11.16 6.68
N ASP A 555 -3.60 -10.50 5.98
CA ASP A 555 -2.91 -9.28 6.42
C ASP A 555 -3.09 -8.19 5.33
N ALA A 556 -4.03 -7.28 5.55
CA ALA A 556 -4.49 -6.28 4.58
C ALA A 556 -3.94 -4.88 4.87
N CYS A 557 -3.62 -4.11 3.83
CA CYS A 557 -3.01 -2.77 3.94
C CYS A 557 -1.72 -2.72 4.78
N ALA A 558 -1.02 -3.86 4.93
CA ALA A 558 -0.08 -4.12 6.01
C ALA A 558 1.42 -4.17 5.62
N GLY A 559 1.78 -3.76 4.40
CA GLY A 559 3.19 -3.73 3.99
C GLY A 559 4.03 -2.85 4.95
N PRO A 560 5.19 -3.32 5.42
CA PRO A 560 5.99 -4.41 4.86
C PRO A 560 5.69 -5.83 5.37
N GLY A 561 4.65 -6.05 6.18
CA GLY A 561 4.22 -7.40 6.63
C GLY A 561 4.56 -7.77 8.08
N GLY A 562 4.67 -6.80 8.98
CA GLY A 562 5.05 -7.06 10.39
C GLY A 562 4.05 -7.90 11.18
N PHE A 563 2.75 -7.71 10.94
CA PHE A 563 1.68 -8.52 11.55
C PHE A 563 1.80 -10.00 11.12
N SER A 564 2.00 -10.24 9.82
CA SER A 564 2.31 -11.56 9.27
C SER A 564 3.55 -12.21 9.88
N GLU A 565 4.68 -11.51 9.99
CA GLU A 565 5.91 -12.08 10.58
C GLU A 565 5.68 -12.55 12.04
N TYR A 566 4.88 -11.82 12.84
CA TYR A 566 4.48 -12.25 14.18
C TYR A 566 3.62 -13.53 14.15
N MET A 567 2.55 -13.56 13.36
CA MET A 567 1.62 -14.69 13.31
C MET A 567 2.30 -15.99 12.88
N LEU A 568 3.15 -15.90 11.86
CA LEU A 568 3.98 -17.00 11.37
C LEU A 568 4.97 -17.46 12.44
N TRP A 569 5.71 -16.54 13.06
CA TRP A 569 6.66 -16.88 14.15
C TRP A 569 5.95 -17.52 15.35
N ARG A 570 4.78 -17.02 15.78
CA ARG A 570 4.09 -17.53 16.97
C ARG A 570 3.59 -18.95 16.77
N ARG A 571 2.81 -19.21 15.71
CA ARG A 571 2.22 -20.54 15.44
C ARG A 571 3.32 -21.58 15.23
N CYS A 572 4.34 -21.27 14.42
CA CYS A 572 5.46 -22.18 14.14
C CYS A 572 6.39 -22.46 15.34
N ASN A 573 6.41 -21.62 16.38
CA ASN A 573 7.15 -21.92 17.60
C ASN A 573 6.40 -22.77 18.61
N GLY A 574 5.13 -23.14 18.35
CA GLY A 574 4.38 -24.09 19.17
C GLY A 574 4.01 -23.58 20.56
N MET A 575 4.04 -22.25 20.76
CA MET A 575 3.73 -21.60 22.04
C MET A 575 2.27 -21.15 22.06
N LYS A 576 1.40 -21.92 22.72
CA LYS A 576 0.01 -21.52 22.98
C LYS A 576 -0.03 -20.63 24.21
N LEU A 577 -0.59 -19.42 24.09
CA LEU A 577 -0.86 -18.55 25.23
C LEU A 577 -2.17 -19.00 25.88
N LEU A 578 -2.19 -19.16 27.21
CA LEU A 578 -3.37 -19.60 27.95
C LEU A 578 -3.56 -18.77 29.22
N SER A 579 -4.80 -18.34 29.47
CA SER A 579 -5.22 -17.82 30.76
C SER A 579 -5.25 -18.93 31.80
N LYS A 580 -4.71 -18.67 32.98
CA LYS A 580 -5.03 -19.47 34.17
C LYS A 580 -6.45 -19.12 34.61
N SER A 581 -7.32 -20.11 34.71
CA SER A 581 -8.68 -19.88 35.22
C SER A 581 -8.63 -19.56 36.72
N LEU A 582 -9.28 -18.45 37.08
CA LEU A 582 -9.78 -18.00 38.39
C LEU A 582 -8.95 -18.32 39.66
N VAL A 583 -8.72 -17.24 40.44
CA VAL A 583 -8.04 -17.14 41.74
C VAL A 583 -6.53 -16.86 41.67
N SER A 584 -6.18 -15.63 42.10
CA SER A 584 -4.83 -15.05 42.32
C SER A 584 -3.90 -14.85 41.10
N GLU A 585 -3.72 -13.56 40.76
CA GLU A 585 -2.73 -12.96 39.84
C GLU A 585 -2.78 -13.32 38.34
N ASP A 586 -2.83 -12.28 37.49
CA ASP A 586 -2.96 -12.34 36.02
C ASP A 586 -1.72 -12.91 35.27
N LYS A 587 -1.35 -14.17 35.53
CA LYS A 587 -0.15 -14.80 34.96
C LYS A 587 -0.49 -15.71 33.78
N ILE A 588 -0.35 -15.17 32.55
CA ILE A 588 -0.43 -15.93 31.30
C ILE A 588 0.61 -17.07 31.31
N SER A 589 0.12 -18.30 31.16
CA SER A 589 0.91 -19.51 30.97
C SER A 589 1.17 -19.81 29.49
N VAL A 590 2.21 -20.62 29.22
CA VAL A 590 2.51 -21.14 27.89
C VAL A 590 2.46 -22.66 27.93
N GLU A 591 1.77 -23.26 26.98
CA GLU A 591 1.86 -24.68 26.67
C GLU A 591 2.72 -24.86 25.41
N GLN A 592 3.63 -25.85 25.39
CA GLN A 592 4.45 -26.19 24.23
C GLN A 592 3.86 -27.40 23.50
N LYS A 593 3.51 -27.24 22.22
CA LYS A 593 2.94 -28.31 21.38
C LYS A 593 3.47 -28.30 19.94
N ASN A 594 3.33 -29.44 19.27
CA ASN A 594 3.72 -29.67 17.88
C ASN A 594 2.73 -29.04 16.89
N LEU A 595 2.77 -27.72 16.72
CA LEU A 595 1.81 -26.94 15.91
C LEU A 595 2.37 -26.52 14.55
N PHE A 596 2.07 -27.33 13.53
CA PHE A 596 2.04 -26.92 12.11
C PHE A 596 0.74 -27.46 11.51
N PRO A 597 -0.17 -26.60 11.05
CA PRO A 597 0.13 -25.66 9.96
C PRO A 597 -0.29 -24.19 10.20
N VAL A 598 0.18 -23.30 9.32
CA VAL A 598 -0.21 -21.88 9.19
C VAL A 598 -0.08 -21.43 7.72
N LYS A 599 -0.93 -20.50 7.29
CA LYS A 599 -0.89 -19.86 5.97
C LYS A 599 -1.39 -18.42 6.07
N GLY A 600 -0.58 -17.47 5.58
CA GLY A 600 -0.97 -16.06 5.48
C GLY A 600 -1.19 -15.61 4.04
N PHE A 601 -2.19 -14.76 3.83
CA PHE A 601 -2.45 -14.10 2.55
C PHE A 601 -2.31 -12.58 2.71
N GLY A 602 -1.48 -11.95 1.88
CA GLY A 602 -1.22 -10.51 1.93
C GLY A 602 -2.01 -9.75 0.87
N PHE A 603 -2.54 -8.58 1.22
CA PHE A 603 -3.13 -7.65 0.25
C PHE A 603 -2.71 -6.21 0.56
N THR A 604 -1.90 -5.57 -0.30
CA THR A 604 -1.41 -4.20 -0.05
C THR A 604 -0.95 -3.48 -1.31
N LEU A 605 -0.83 -2.15 -1.24
CA LEU A 605 -0.38 -1.29 -2.33
C LEU A 605 1.08 -1.56 -2.71
N LYS A 606 1.35 -1.72 -4.00
CA LYS A 606 2.70 -1.92 -4.51
C LYS A 606 3.62 -0.70 -4.39
N GLY A 607 4.93 -0.96 -4.42
CA GLY A 607 5.97 0.06 -4.48
C GLY A 607 6.63 0.30 -3.13
N SER A 608 6.56 1.52 -2.60
CA SER A 608 7.20 1.87 -1.31
C SER A 608 6.57 1.16 -0.10
N ASN A 609 5.30 0.79 -0.23
CA ASN A 609 4.45 0.27 0.84
C ASN A 609 4.18 -1.25 0.66
N ASP A 610 4.97 -1.92 -0.19
CA ASP A 610 4.80 -3.33 -0.53
C ASP A 610 5.30 -4.27 0.59
N PHE A 611 4.90 -5.55 0.53
CA PHE A 611 5.41 -6.58 1.43
C PHE A 611 6.91 -6.83 1.22
N ARG A 612 7.61 -7.13 2.31
CA ARG A 612 9.04 -7.46 2.30
C ARG A 612 9.28 -8.87 2.82
N GLU A 613 8.71 -9.83 2.13
CA GLU A 613 8.78 -11.27 2.47
C GLU A 613 10.23 -11.75 2.66
N THR A 614 11.16 -11.24 1.84
CA THR A 614 12.61 -11.53 1.92
C THR A 614 13.31 -10.90 3.14
N GLU A 615 12.68 -9.93 3.80
CA GLU A 615 13.10 -9.37 5.08
C GLU A 615 12.41 -10.05 6.27
N PHE A 616 11.53 -11.05 6.10
CA PHE A 616 11.03 -11.83 7.25
C PHE A 616 12.21 -12.68 7.78
N ARG A 617 12.60 -12.47 9.04
CA ARG A 617 13.71 -13.19 9.72
C ARG A 617 13.24 -14.00 10.92
N ALA A 618 12.10 -13.65 11.51
CA ALA A 618 11.51 -14.38 12.63
C ALA A 618 10.48 -15.42 12.17
N GLY A 619 9.57 -15.05 11.26
CA GLY A 619 8.55 -15.94 10.69
C GLY A 619 8.98 -16.54 9.34
N PRO A 620 8.62 -17.80 9.03
CA PRO A 620 8.93 -18.43 7.74
C PRO A 620 8.16 -17.78 6.57
N SER A 621 8.86 -17.01 5.75
CA SER A 621 8.32 -16.30 4.57
C SER A 621 7.56 -17.21 3.59
N GLU A 622 8.00 -18.46 3.45
CA GLU A 622 7.46 -19.46 2.53
C GLU A 622 6.01 -19.85 2.81
N LEU A 623 5.47 -19.50 3.99
CA LEU A 623 4.07 -19.73 4.38
C LEU A 623 3.19 -18.47 4.23
N PHE A 624 3.71 -17.41 3.62
CA PHE A 624 2.99 -16.18 3.28
C PHE A 624 2.83 -16.05 1.76
N GLN A 625 1.79 -15.33 1.30
CA GLN A 625 1.53 -15.11 -0.12
C GLN A 625 0.85 -13.76 -0.37
N ALA A 626 1.60 -12.76 -0.83
CA ALA A 626 1.01 -11.51 -1.32
C ALA A 626 0.19 -11.71 -2.62
N HIS A 627 -0.94 -11.00 -2.72
CA HIS A 627 -1.80 -10.93 -3.89
C HIS A 627 -2.33 -9.50 -4.06
N TYR A 628 -2.45 -9.02 -5.30
CA TYR A 628 -2.55 -7.58 -5.61
C TYR A 628 -3.78 -7.21 -6.45
N GLY A 629 -4.84 -7.99 -6.31
CA GLY A 629 -6.10 -7.78 -7.02
C GLY A 629 -6.06 -8.21 -8.48
N HIS A 630 -6.86 -7.56 -9.32
CA HIS A 630 -7.13 -8.00 -10.69
C HIS A 630 -5.87 -8.05 -11.56
N LYS A 631 -5.61 -9.20 -12.20
CA LYS A 631 -4.33 -9.53 -12.85
C LYS A 631 -3.83 -8.52 -13.90
N ALA A 632 -4.72 -7.76 -14.54
CA ALA A 632 -4.36 -6.71 -15.50
C ALA A 632 -4.05 -5.34 -14.88
N ILE A 633 -4.50 -5.09 -13.64
CA ILE A 633 -4.28 -3.84 -12.89
C ILE A 633 -3.10 -4.06 -11.93
N ASN A 634 -3.24 -5.07 -11.05
CA ASN A 634 -2.14 -5.66 -10.28
C ASN A 634 -1.37 -4.63 -9.42
N ASP A 635 -2.10 -3.67 -8.83
CA ASP A 635 -1.56 -2.56 -8.02
C ASP A 635 -1.80 -2.72 -6.50
N GLY A 636 -2.75 -3.58 -6.10
CA GLY A 636 -3.12 -3.79 -4.69
C GLY A 636 -3.94 -2.66 -4.07
N ASP A 637 -4.59 -1.84 -4.90
CA ASP A 637 -5.47 -0.75 -4.45
C ASP A 637 -6.77 -1.32 -3.83
N ILE A 638 -6.95 -1.13 -2.51
CA ILE A 638 -8.11 -1.65 -1.76
C ILE A 638 -9.41 -0.91 -2.06
N PHE A 639 -9.37 0.30 -2.64
CA PHE A 639 -10.60 1.05 -2.95
C PHE A 639 -11.34 0.47 -4.16
N ARG A 640 -10.66 -0.33 -4.98
CA ARG A 640 -11.18 -0.89 -6.24
C ARG A 640 -11.89 -2.20 -6.04
N TRP A 641 -13.10 -2.27 -6.59
CA TRP A 641 -13.94 -3.45 -6.52
C TRP A 641 -13.30 -4.67 -7.17
N GLU A 642 -12.68 -4.51 -8.33
CA GLU A 642 -12.04 -5.58 -9.10
C GLU A 642 -10.88 -6.22 -8.33
N ASN A 643 -10.21 -5.44 -7.47
CA ASN A 643 -9.14 -5.93 -6.63
C ASN A 643 -9.65 -6.66 -5.38
N GLN A 644 -10.70 -6.15 -4.74
CA GLN A 644 -11.41 -6.82 -3.63
C GLN A 644 -11.98 -8.17 -4.11
N TYR A 645 -12.66 -8.15 -5.26
CA TYR A 645 -13.28 -9.29 -5.93
C TYR A 645 -12.29 -10.43 -6.21
N GLU A 646 -11.21 -10.13 -6.93
CA GLU A 646 -10.19 -11.13 -7.28
C GLU A 646 -9.46 -11.67 -6.03
N PHE A 647 -9.25 -10.84 -5.00
CA PHE A 647 -8.65 -11.30 -3.74
C PHE A 647 -9.58 -12.21 -2.93
N ALA A 648 -10.88 -11.89 -2.84
CA ALA A 648 -11.86 -12.72 -2.17
C ALA A 648 -12.01 -14.09 -2.86
N ASN A 649 -12.06 -14.12 -4.20
CA ASN A 649 -12.06 -15.37 -4.97
C ASN A 649 -10.76 -16.17 -4.75
N PHE A 650 -9.60 -15.52 -4.75
CA PHE A 650 -8.32 -16.17 -4.45
C PHE A 650 -8.32 -16.80 -3.04
N VAL A 651 -8.81 -16.10 -2.02
CA VAL A 651 -8.92 -16.67 -0.66
C VAL A 651 -9.91 -17.84 -0.63
N ALA A 652 -11.05 -17.77 -1.34
CA ALA A 652 -11.99 -18.87 -1.45
C ALA A 652 -11.34 -20.12 -2.08
N GLU A 653 -10.59 -19.96 -3.19
CA GLU A 653 -9.84 -21.05 -3.82
C GLU A 653 -8.82 -21.69 -2.85
N GLN A 654 -8.06 -20.88 -2.10
CA GLN A 654 -7.03 -21.39 -1.18
C GLN A 654 -7.61 -21.99 0.11
N THR A 655 -8.82 -21.62 0.52
CA THR A 655 -9.48 -22.08 1.77
C THR A 655 -10.65 -23.04 1.54
N GLN A 656 -10.82 -23.56 0.32
CA GLN A 656 -11.92 -24.47 -0.06
C GLN A 656 -13.32 -23.87 0.22
N GLY A 657 -13.46 -22.55 0.04
CA GLY A 657 -14.68 -21.80 0.32
C GLY A 657 -15.00 -21.59 1.80
N GLN A 658 -14.11 -21.94 2.74
CA GLN A 658 -14.35 -21.72 4.17
C GLN A 658 -14.04 -20.29 4.63
N GLY A 659 -13.04 -19.63 4.02
CA GLY A 659 -12.49 -18.36 4.50
C GLY A 659 -11.46 -18.50 5.62
N VAL A 660 -10.88 -17.37 6.01
CA VAL A 660 -9.80 -17.29 7.00
C VAL A 660 -10.31 -17.17 8.44
N HIS A 661 -9.51 -17.65 9.40
CA HIS A 661 -9.80 -17.55 10.83
C HIS A 661 -9.60 -16.13 11.37
N VAL A 662 -8.60 -15.42 10.84
CA VAL A 662 -8.20 -14.09 11.29
C VAL A 662 -8.01 -13.16 10.09
N PHE A 663 -8.61 -11.98 10.14
CA PHE A 663 -8.32 -10.87 9.25
C PHE A 663 -7.67 -9.75 10.05
N MET A 664 -6.50 -9.28 9.63
CA MET A 664 -5.77 -8.19 10.26
C MET A 664 -5.55 -7.06 9.26
N ALA A 665 -5.57 -5.80 9.71
CA ALA A 665 -5.13 -4.66 8.93
C ALA A 665 -4.50 -3.53 9.77
N ASP A 666 -3.37 -2.98 9.30
CA ASP A 666 -2.68 -1.82 9.94
C ASP A 666 -2.75 -0.54 9.09
N GLY A 667 -3.80 -0.42 8.26
CA GLY A 667 -3.92 0.59 7.21
C GLY A 667 -3.74 2.04 7.67
N GLY A 668 -3.11 2.82 6.81
CA GLY A 668 -2.94 4.26 6.98
C GLY A 668 -1.98 4.83 5.95
N PHE A 669 -2.01 6.15 5.77
CA PHE A 669 -1.14 6.90 4.87
C PHE A 669 -0.62 8.16 5.58
N ASP A 670 0.33 8.85 4.95
CA ASP A 670 0.94 10.04 5.54
C ASP A 670 -0.03 11.23 5.52
N VAL A 671 -0.30 11.76 6.73
CA VAL A 671 -1.11 12.95 6.99
C VAL A 671 -0.31 14.00 7.76
N SER A 672 1.02 14.00 7.68
CA SER A 672 1.92 14.89 8.45
C SER A 672 1.75 16.41 8.21
N ASN A 673 0.75 16.82 7.44
CA ASN A 673 0.35 18.21 7.18
C ASN A 673 -1.10 18.51 7.61
N SER A 674 -1.85 17.53 8.16
CA SER A 674 -3.06 17.73 8.98
C SER A 674 -3.35 16.46 9.81
N PHE A 675 -2.99 16.49 11.09
CA PHE A 675 -3.29 15.41 12.05
C PHE A 675 -4.72 15.49 12.62
N ASN A 676 -5.44 16.59 12.37
CA ASN A 676 -6.82 16.78 12.82
C ASN A 676 -7.80 16.08 11.85
N ASP A 677 -7.57 16.19 10.54
CA ASP A 677 -8.43 15.58 9.51
C ASP A 677 -8.13 14.08 9.25
N GLN A 678 -7.31 13.44 10.10
CA GLN A 678 -6.81 12.08 9.86
C GLN A 678 -7.95 11.05 9.76
N GLU A 679 -8.97 11.15 10.59
CA GLU A 679 -10.17 10.31 10.55
C GLU A 679 -10.92 10.48 9.23
N VAL A 680 -11.28 11.73 8.92
CA VAL A 680 -12.02 12.14 7.72
C VAL A 680 -11.34 11.64 6.45
N ALA A 681 -10.03 11.80 6.34
CA ALA A 681 -9.26 11.32 5.20
C ALA A 681 -9.22 9.78 5.13
N SER A 682 -9.20 9.09 6.28
CA SER A 682 -9.08 7.63 6.36
C SER A 682 -10.40 6.88 6.19
N LYS A 683 -11.55 7.57 6.14
CA LYS A 683 -12.86 6.91 6.25
C LYS A 683 -13.16 5.86 5.17
N GLN A 684 -12.75 6.08 3.91
CA GLN A 684 -12.89 5.07 2.85
C GLN A 684 -12.00 3.84 3.10
N LEU A 685 -10.83 4.04 3.73
CA LEU A 685 -9.92 2.96 4.12
C LEU A 685 -10.44 2.16 5.31
N TYR A 686 -11.13 2.80 6.26
CA TYR A 686 -11.88 2.06 7.30
C TYR A 686 -12.93 1.16 6.65
N LEU A 687 -13.79 1.72 5.79
CA LEU A 687 -14.86 1.01 5.12
C LEU A 687 -14.34 -0.16 4.28
N CYS A 688 -13.30 0.03 3.47
CA CYS A 688 -12.78 -1.02 2.60
C CYS A 688 -12.04 -2.13 3.36
N GLN A 689 -11.41 -1.82 4.50
CA GLN A 689 -10.85 -2.86 5.38
C GLN A 689 -11.96 -3.71 6.02
N CYS A 690 -13.04 -3.09 6.52
CA CYS A 690 -14.19 -3.81 7.06
C CYS A 690 -14.89 -4.67 5.99
N LEU A 691 -15.21 -4.08 4.84
CA LEU A 691 -15.84 -4.76 3.70
C LEU A 691 -15.02 -5.99 3.27
N LEU A 692 -13.72 -5.82 3.00
CA LEU A 692 -12.86 -6.95 2.59
C LEU A 692 -12.76 -8.03 3.68
N GLY A 693 -12.77 -7.64 4.97
CA GLY A 693 -12.82 -8.57 6.09
C GLY A 693 -14.08 -9.43 6.10
N LEU A 694 -15.27 -8.80 6.00
CA LEU A 694 -16.56 -9.49 5.97
C LEU A 694 -16.69 -10.44 4.77
N MET A 695 -16.05 -10.12 3.64
CA MET A 695 -16.05 -10.98 2.45
C MET A 695 -15.22 -12.26 2.59
N VAL A 696 -14.14 -12.25 3.39
CA VAL A 696 -13.13 -13.34 3.41
C VAL A 696 -13.01 -14.12 4.72
N LEU A 697 -13.66 -13.66 5.79
CA LEU A 697 -13.71 -14.36 7.08
C LEU A 697 -14.65 -15.58 7.04
N ARG A 698 -14.31 -16.60 7.84
CA ARG A 698 -15.22 -17.71 8.17
C ARG A 698 -16.14 -17.34 9.34
N PRO A 699 -17.31 -18.00 9.51
CA PRO A 699 -18.10 -17.89 10.73
C PRO A 699 -17.28 -18.33 11.95
N GLY A 700 -17.45 -17.65 13.08
CA GLY A 700 -16.57 -17.73 14.26
C GLY A 700 -15.24 -16.97 14.12
N GLY A 701 -14.96 -16.38 12.94
CA GLY A 701 -13.71 -15.67 12.65
C GLY A 701 -13.49 -14.39 13.47
N ILE A 702 -12.24 -13.92 13.48
CA ILE A 702 -11.80 -12.72 14.22
C ILE A 702 -11.31 -11.65 13.24
N PHE A 703 -11.81 -10.43 13.38
CA PHE A 703 -11.41 -9.26 12.62
C PHE A 703 -10.64 -8.28 13.51
N VAL A 704 -9.53 -7.73 13.04
CA VAL A 704 -8.86 -6.59 13.68
C VAL A 704 -8.39 -5.58 12.63
N THR A 705 -8.80 -4.32 12.79
CA THR A 705 -8.39 -3.22 11.90
C THR A 705 -7.94 -2.01 12.70
N LYS A 706 -6.96 -1.30 12.15
CA LYS A 706 -6.52 0.00 12.67
C LYS A 706 -7.50 1.11 12.31
N LEU A 707 -7.82 1.93 13.30
CA LEU A 707 -8.57 3.18 13.20
C LEU A 707 -7.75 4.31 13.85
N PHE A 708 -8.16 5.56 13.61
CA PHE A 708 -7.62 6.75 14.28
C PHE A 708 -8.65 7.34 15.22
N ASP A 709 -9.07 8.58 15.03
CA ASP A 709 -10.22 9.14 15.76
C ASP A 709 -11.53 8.55 15.24
N LEU A 710 -12.58 8.64 16.08
CA LEU A 710 -13.93 8.10 15.88
C LEU A 710 -14.99 9.15 16.29
N PHE A 711 -14.75 10.42 15.97
CA PHE A 711 -15.66 11.51 16.32
C PHE A 711 -16.72 11.77 15.24
N THR A 712 -16.52 11.28 14.02
CA THR A 712 -17.49 11.46 12.92
C THR A 712 -18.55 10.37 12.88
N GLU A 713 -19.73 10.77 12.44
CA GLU A 713 -20.91 9.93 12.19
C GLU A 713 -20.53 8.72 11.34
N PHE A 714 -19.80 8.92 10.24
CA PHE A 714 -19.39 7.85 9.32
C PHE A 714 -18.62 6.74 10.04
N SER A 715 -17.64 7.10 10.89
CA SER A 715 -16.80 6.12 11.61
C SER A 715 -17.61 5.33 12.63
N VAL A 716 -18.47 6.02 13.39
CA VAL A 716 -19.31 5.39 14.41
C VAL A 716 -20.38 4.50 13.77
N HIS A 717 -21.04 4.97 12.71
CA HIS A 717 -22.01 4.20 11.93
C HIS A 717 -21.39 2.93 11.32
N LEU A 718 -20.12 2.98 10.88
CA LEU A 718 -19.40 1.78 10.41
C LEU A 718 -19.13 0.78 11.56
N ILE A 719 -18.77 1.26 12.75
CA ILE A 719 -18.58 0.39 13.94
C ILE A 719 -19.92 -0.23 14.38
N TYR A 720 -21.01 0.53 14.32
CA TYR A 720 -22.35 0.02 14.62
C TYR A 720 -22.76 -1.09 13.65
N LEU A 721 -22.52 -0.95 12.34
CA LEU A 721 -22.76 -2.04 11.38
C LEU A 721 -21.93 -3.30 11.68
N MET A 722 -20.72 -3.15 12.22
CA MET A 722 -19.89 -4.29 12.65
C MET A 722 -20.42 -4.98 13.91
N SER A 723 -21.13 -4.29 14.82
CA SER A 723 -21.71 -4.93 16.01
C SER A 723 -22.88 -5.87 15.68
N PHE A 724 -23.56 -5.68 14.55
CA PHE A 724 -24.63 -6.59 14.10
C PHE A 724 -24.11 -7.93 13.56
N VAL A 725 -22.92 -7.95 12.93
CA VAL A 725 -22.36 -9.15 12.28
C VAL A 725 -21.35 -9.93 13.12
N PHE A 726 -20.93 -9.40 14.28
CA PHE A 726 -20.07 -10.10 15.25
C PHE A 726 -20.75 -10.29 16.61
N GLU A 727 -20.27 -11.25 17.40
CA GLU A 727 -20.70 -11.51 18.78
C GLU A 727 -20.23 -10.40 19.74
N GLU A 728 -18.92 -10.17 19.80
CA GLU A 728 -18.27 -9.13 20.61
C GLU A 728 -17.53 -8.14 19.70
N ILE A 729 -17.68 -6.84 19.96
CA ILE A 729 -16.76 -5.80 19.45
C ILE A 729 -15.99 -5.13 20.59
N SER A 730 -14.79 -4.68 20.29
CA SER A 730 -13.87 -4.03 21.22
C SER A 730 -13.13 -2.89 20.55
N ILE A 731 -13.00 -1.75 21.23
CA ILE A 731 -12.03 -0.70 20.88
C ILE A 731 -10.82 -0.89 21.80
N VAL A 732 -9.64 -1.02 21.19
CA VAL A 732 -8.39 -1.39 21.87
C VAL A 732 -7.31 -0.35 21.55
N LYS A 733 -6.70 0.25 22.58
CA LYS A 733 -5.45 1.01 22.41
C LYS A 733 -4.32 0.30 23.16
N PRO A 734 -3.49 -0.50 22.46
CA PRO A 734 -2.39 -1.23 23.09
C PRO A 734 -1.22 -0.29 23.42
N VAL A 735 -0.42 -0.60 24.44
CA VAL A 735 0.76 0.19 24.88
C VAL A 735 1.85 0.33 23.82
N THR A 736 1.82 -0.54 22.81
CA THR A 736 2.67 -0.49 21.60
C THR A 736 2.20 0.53 20.55
N SER A 737 0.94 0.97 20.62
CA SER A 737 0.50 2.23 19.99
C SER A 737 1.12 3.41 20.75
N ARG A 738 1.41 4.52 20.07
CA ARG A 738 2.09 5.66 20.73
C ARG A 738 1.07 6.47 21.55
N PRO A 739 1.42 6.94 22.76
CA PRO A 739 0.42 7.47 23.68
C PRO A 739 -0.14 8.84 23.27
N ALA A 740 0.61 9.65 22.51
CA ALA A 740 0.17 10.95 22.02
C ALA A 740 -0.65 10.88 20.70
N ASN A 741 -0.84 9.70 20.09
CA ASN A 741 -1.53 9.57 18.79
C ASN A 741 -2.95 9.01 18.93
N SER A 742 -3.73 9.16 17.86
CA SER A 742 -5.10 8.65 17.77
C SER A 742 -5.19 7.17 17.36
N GLU A 743 -4.06 6.50 17.07
CA GLU A 743 -4.00 5.10 16.58
C GLU A 743 -4.59 4.14 17.62
N ARG A 744 -5.76 3.57 17.30
CA ARG A 744 -6.49 2.55 18.07
C ARG A 744 -6.91 1.41 17.13
N TYR A 745 -7.44 0.33 17.68
CA TYR A 745 -7.88 -0.85 16.92
C TYR A 745 -9.34 -1.15 17.21
N LEU A 746 -10.11 -1.44 16.16
CA LEU A 746 -11.37 -2.17 16.30
C LEU A 746 -11.04 -3.66 16.18
N LEU A 747 -11.40 -4.41 17.21
CA LEU A 747 -11.36 -5.86 17.27
C LEU A 747 -12.81 -6.37 17.29
N CYS A 748 -13.17 -7.27 16.39
CA CYS A 748 -14.46 -7.95 16.39
C CYS A 748 -14.21 -9.47 16.47
N ARG A 749 -14.96 -10.17 17.33
CA ARG A 749 -14.77 -11.59 17.62
C ARG A 749 -16.07 -12.34 17.36
N GLY A 750 -15.94 -13.54 16.79
CA GLY A 750 -17.08 -14.39 16.45
C GLY A 750 -17.93 -13.78 15.34
N LEU A 751 -17.47 -13.85 14.08
CA LEU A 751 -18.33 -13.54 12.93
C LEU A 751 -19.56 -14.46 13.00
N ILE A 752 -20.75 -13.90 13.08
CA ILE A 752 -21.96 -14.69 13.29
C ILE A 752 -22.28 -15.53 12.05
N ASP A 753 -22.55 -16.81 12.27
CA ASP A 753 -23.08 -17.67 11.20
C ASP A 753 -24.54 -17.30 10.88
N PHE A 754 -24.81 -17.05 9.60
CA PHE A 754 -26.13 -16.71 9.06
C PHE A 754 -26.58 -17.69 7.95
N HIS A 755 -25.87 -18.82 7.74
CA HIS A 755 -26.30 -19.84 6.79
C HIS A 755 -27.45 -20.69 7.36
N PRO A 756 -28.53 -20.94 6.59
CA PRO A 756 -29.71 -21.67 7.09
C PRO A 756 -29.54 -23.20 7.12
N ASP A 757 -28.60 -23.74 6.32
CA ASP A 757 -28.41 -25.19 6.17
C ASP A 757 -27.36 -25.74 7.13
N ASN A 758 -27.75 -26.77 7.90
CA ASN A 758 -26.95 -27.35 8.98
C ASN A 758 -25.69 -28.09 8.47
N GLY A 759 -24.53 -27.41 8.51
CA GLY A 759 -23.22 -28.07 8.67
C GLY A 759 -22.06 -27.55 7.81
N SER A 760 -22.31 -26.69 6.81
CA SER A 760 -21.28 -26.23 5.88
C SER A 760 -20.84 -24.79 6.16
N LEU A 761 -19.86 -24.63 7.08
CA LEU A 761 -19.27 -23.33 7.45
C LEU A 761 -18.48 -22.71 6.27
N HIS A 762 -19.12 -21.78 5.58
CA HIS A 762 -18.56 -21.10 4.41
C HIS A 762 -18.36 -19.60 4.64
N MET A 763 -17.43 -19.00 3.89
CA MET A 763 -17.28 -17.54 3.84
C MET A 763 -18.38 -16.91 2.99
N ALA A 764 -18.83 -15.70 3.35
CA ALA A 764 -19.81 -14.96 2.56
C ALA A 764 -19.33 -14.70 1.11
N GLY A 765 -18.02 -14.57 0.90
CA GLY A 765 -17.44 -14.36 -0.41
C GLY A 765 -17.78 -12.98 -0.98
N CYS A 766 -17.98 -12.92 -2.30
CA CYS A 766 -18.15 -11.67 -3.01
C CYS A 766 -19.43 -11.67 -3.87
N PRO A 767 -20.34 -10.69 -3.75
CA PRO A 767 -21.48 -10.58 -4.65
C PRO A 767 -21.05 -10.34 -6.11
N THR A 768 -21.90 -10.75 -7.05
CA THR A 768 -21.71 -10.52 -8.49
C THR A 768 -22.03 -9.07 -8.87
N TYR A 769 -21.18 -8.46 -9.70
CA TYR A 769 -21.25 -7.05 -10.10
C TYR A 769 -21.64 -6.92 -11.60
N PRO A 770 -22.33 -5.86 -12.06
CA PRO A 770 -23.33 -5.99 -13.12
C PRO A 770 -22.86 -6.33 -14.55
N TRP A 771 -21.58 -6.19 -14.90
CA TRP A 771 -21.15 -6.29 -16.30
C TRP A 771 -21.28 -7.71 -16.90
N ASP A 772 -21.39 -8.75 -16.08
CA ASP A 772 -21.69 -10.12 -16.53
C ASP A 772 -23.19 -10.35 -16.86
N LEU A 773 -24.08 -9.38 -16.58
CA LEU A 773 -25.51 -9.44 -16.91
C LEU A 773 -25.86 -8.59 -18.14
N SER A 774 -25.31 -8.96 -19.30
CA SER A 774 -25.71 -8.38 -20.60
C SER A 774 -26.14 -9.45 -21.61
N SER A 775 -27.24 -9.19 -22.32
CA SER A 775 -27.76 -9.95 -23.48
C SER A 775 -28.38 -11.35 -23.25
N LYS A 776 -29.23 -11.52 -22.23
CA LYS A 776 -30.34 -12.52 -22.24
C LYS A 776 -31.66 -11.95 -21.73
N GLN A 777 -32.14 -10.86 -22.35
CA GLN A 777 -33.57 -10.54 -22.30
C GLN A 777 -34.28 -11.30 -23.42
N GLN A 778 -35.37 -11.98 -23.07
CA GLN A 778 -36.36 -12.45 -24.04
C GLN A 778 -37.12 -11.24 -24.58
N ASN A 779 -37.31 -11.16 -25.89
CA ASN A 779 -38.33 -10.33 -26.52
C ASN A 779 -38.97 -11.18 -27.63
N ASP A 780 -40.27 -11.41 -27.49
CA ASP A 780 -41.11 -11.97 -28.56
C ASP A 780 -41.49 -10.88 -29.59
N SER A 781 -42.19 -11.32 -30.65
CA SER A 781 -42.79 -10.55 -31.76
C SER A 781 -41.88 -10.17 -32.95
N ASP A 782 -42.15 -10.88 -34.06
CA ASP A 782 -42.19 -10.49 -35.48
C ASP A 782 -41.13 -9.57 -36.13
N GLY A 783 -40.62 -10.01 -37.29
CA GLY A 783 -39.65 -9.28 -38.15
C GLY A 783 -40.32 -8.52 -39.32
N PRO A 784 -39.71 -8.44 -40.54
CA PRO A 784 -38.48 -9.10 -41.00
C PRO A 784 -37.50 -8.24 -41.87
N ARG A 785 -36.24 -8.72 -41.99
CA ARG A 785 -35.16 -8.23 -42.91
C ARG A 785 -34.60 -6.83 -42.53
N SER A 786 -33.37 -6.44 -42.93
CA SER A 786 -32.52 -6.92 -44.03
C SER A 786 -31.00 -6.91 -43.73
N SER A 787 -30.22 -7.26 -44.77
CA SER A 787 -28.75 -7.38 -44.84
C SER A 787 -27.97 -6.10 -44.45
N GLN A 788 -26.67 -6.11 -44.10
CA GLN A 788 -25.57 -6.90 -44.70
C GLN A 788 -24.52 -7.40 -43.67
N SER A 789 -23.68 -8.35 -44.11
CA SER A 789 -22.56 -8.88 -43.31
C SER A 789 -21.28 -8.93 -44.15
N PHE A 790 -20.14 -8.57 -43.53
CA PHE A 790 -18.80 -8.88 -44.07
C PHE A 790 -18.17 -10.01 -43.24
N LYS A 791 -17.56 -10.97 -43.92
CA LYS A 791 -16.98 -12.19 -43.33
C LYS A 791 -15.46 -12.12 -43.36
N MET A 792 -14.79 -12.66 -42.33
CA MET A 792 -13.56 -13.41 -42.59
C MET A 792 -13.43 -14.71 -41.79
N ARG A 793 -12.85 -15.68 -42.49
CA ARG A 793 -12.82 -17.14 -42.27
C ARG A 793 -12.35 -17.61 -40.89
N ARG A 794 -13.13 -18.51 -40.27
CA ARG A 794 -12.59 -19.64 -39.47
C ARG A 794 -12.30 -20.83 -40.41
N ALA A 795 -11.34 -21.68 -40.03
CA ALA A 795 -11.16 -23.00 -40.62
C ALA A 795 -11.86 -24.08 -39.77
N GLN A 796 -12.34 -25.15 -40.41
CA GLN A 796 -12.98 -26.31 -39.78
C GLN A 796 -12.00 -27.47 -39.59
N PRO A 797 -12.31 -28.39 -38.68
CA PRO A 797 -12.36 -29.81 -39.05
C PRO A 797 -13.80 -30.33 -39.21
N THR A 798 -13.97 -31.40 -39.97
CA THR A 798 -15.27 -31.98 -40.36
C THR A 798 -15.80 -33.04 -39.39
N GLU A 799 -17.13 -33.16 -39.34
CA GLU A 799 -17.87 -34.18 -38.58
C GLU A 799 -17.81 -35.57 -39.22
N ASN A 800 -18.16 -36.63 -38.45
CA ASN A 800 -19.00 -37.73 -38.93
C ASN A 800 -19.47 -38.69 -37.80
N ALA A 801 -20.79 -38.92 -37.72
CA ALA A 801 -21.51 -40.14 -37.31
C ALA A 801 -21.20 -40.90 -35.97
N ALA A 802 -22.15 -41.60 -35.32
CA ALA A 802 -23.62 -41.55 -35.31
C ALA A 802 -24.24 -42.44 -34.19
N LYS A 803 -25.39 -42.00 -33.63
CA LYS A 803 -26.56 -42.78 -33.14
C LYS A 803 -26.44 -43.87 -32.04
N ASN A 804 -27.40 -43.79 -31.10
CA ASN A 804 -27.98 -44.85 -30.23
C ASN A 804 -27.07 -45.38 -29.09
N SER A 805 -27.60 -45.95 -27.98
CA SER A 805 -28.97 -46.35 -27.60
C SER A 805 -29.33 -46.04 -26.13
N LYS A 806 -30.62 -46.12 -25.77
CA LYS A 806 -31.09 -46.10 -24.36
C LYS A 806 -30.84 -47.46 -23.66
N GLY A 807 -30.64 -47.45 -22.34
CA GLY A 807 -30.53 -48.62 -21.44
C GLY A 807 -30.56 -48.17 -19.97
N GLN A 808 -30.88 -49.05 -19.02
CA GLN A 808 -31.24 -48.65 -17.64
C GLN A 808 -30.34 -49.25 -16.53
N SER A 809 -30.26 -48.48 -15.43
CA SER A 809 -30.16 -48.93 -14.01
C SER A 809 -28.81 -49.13 -13.31
N MET A 810 -28.88 -48.91 -11.98
CA MET A 810 -28.03 -49.41 -10.88
C MET A 810 -26.63 -48.79 -10.64
N SER A 811 -26.65 -47.68 -9.91
CA SER A 811 -25.76 -47.29 -8.79
C SER A 811 -24.39 -47.96 -8.62
N ALA A 812 -23.34 -47.14 -8.65
CA ALA A 812 -22.15 -47.29 -7.82
C ALA A 812 -21.72 -45.90 -7.33
N ALA A 813 -21.41 -45.74 -6.04
CA ALA A 813 -20.98 -44.45 -5.48
C ALA A 813 -19.62 -44.04 -6.07
N SER A 814 -19.52 -42.83 -6.61
CA SER A 814 -18.28 -42.28 -7.14
C SER A 814 -18.03 -40.88 -6.59
N LYS A 815 -16.82 -40.67 -6.06
CA LYS A 815 -16.38 -39.41 -5.45
C LYS A 815 -16.50 -38.27 -6.47
N SER A 816 -17.27 -37.24 -6.14
CA SER A 816 -17.57 -36.13 -7.02
C SER A 816 -16.30 -35.36 -7.38
N LYS A 817 -15.95 -35.35 -8.66
CA LYS A 817 -15.03 -34.35 -9.20
C LYS A 817 -15.78 -33.02 -9.26
N VAL A 818 -15.62 -32.20 -8.22
CA VAL A 818 -16.05 -30.80 -8.25
C VAL A 818 -15.34 -30.11 -9.42
N ASN A 819 -16.11 -29.63 -10.40
CA ASN A 819 -15.59 -28.74 -11.42
C ASN A 819 -15.26 -27.40 -10.75
N PRO A 820 -14.06 -26.83 -10.91
CA PRO A 820 -13.63 -25.59 -10.25
C PRO A 820 -14.23 -24.33 -10.92
N SER A 821 -15.52 -24.40 -11.30
CA SER A 821 -16.30 -23.35 -11.95
C SER A 821 -17.71 -23.24 -11.35
N VAL A 822 -17.89 -23.75 -10.13
CA VAL A 822 -19.19 -23.82 -9.43
C VAL A 822 -19.03 -23.25 -8.02
N LEU A 823 -19.03 -21.92 -7.96
CA LEU A 823 -19.21 -21.09 -6.75
C LEU A 823 -19.91 -19.76 -7.13
N TYR A 824 -20.60 -19.73 -8.26
CA TYR A 824 -21.15 -18.52 -8.87
C TYR A 824 -22.68 -18.48 -8.86
N SER A 825 -23.21 -17.35 -8.39
CA SER A 825 -24.52 -16.75 -8.71
C SER A 825 -25.84 -17.33 -8.20
N GLU A 826 -26.00 -18.62 -7.89
CA GLU A 826 -27.32 -19.14 -7.44
C GLU A 826 -27.41 -19.38 -5.91
N GLU A 827 -26.36 -19.92 -5.27
CA GLU A 827 -26.32 -20.18 -3.82
C GLU A 827 -25.83 -18.98 -2.98
N PHE A 828 -25.80 -17.77 -3.55
CA PHE A 828 -25.67 -16.53 -2.77
C PHE A 828 -27.05 -16.20 -2.17
N PHE A 829 -27.49 -17.06 -1.23
CA PHE A 829 -28.81 -17.07 -0.59
C PHE A 829 -29.28 -15.64 -0.28
N SER A 830 -30.56 -15.39 -0.59
CA SER A 830 -31.20 -14.06 -0.66
C SER A 830 -30.52 -13.02 0.23
N LEU A 831 -29.75 -12.13 -0.40
CA LEU A 831 -29.03 -11.02 0.24
C LEU A 831 -29.93 -10.07 1.05
N GLU A 832 -31.25 -10.21 0.94
CA GLU A 832 -32.26 -9.48 1.72
C GLU A 832 -32.61 -10.17 3.05
N ASP A 833 -32.32 -11.47 3.21
CA ASP A 833 -32.70 -12.35 4.34
C ASP A 833 -31.57 -12.69 5.31
N ASN A 834 -30.34 -12.22 5.08
CA ASN A 834 -29.23 -12.37 6.03
C ASN A 834 -28.52 -11.04 6.33
N VAL A 835 -28.14 -10.83 7.60
CA VAL A 835 -27.52 -9.59 8.09
C VAL A 835 -26.21 -9.31 7.37
N LEU A 836 -25.38 -10.34 7.22
CA LEU A 836 -24.03 -10.22 6.65
C LEU A 836 -24.07 -9.77 5.17
N GLY A 837 -24.97 -10.34 4.37
CA GLY A 837 -25.21 -9.92 2.99
C GLY A 837 -25.75 -8.50 2.88
N LEU A 838 -26.74 -8.13 3.69
CA LEU A 838 -27.28 -6.76 3.76
C LEU A 838 -26.17 -5.73 4.05
N VAL A 839 -25.31 -6.01 5.04
CA VAL A 839 -24.17 -5.13 5.39
C VAL A 839 -23.13 -5.10 4.26
N ILE A 840 -22.73 -6.24 3.69
CA ILE A 840 -21.76 -6.29 2.58
C ILE A 840 -22.26 -5.48 1.39
N GLN A 841 -23.50 -5.67 0.93
CA GLN A 841 -24.05 -4.94 -0.22
C GLN A 841 -24.11 -3.43 0.05
N HIS A 842 -24.51 -3.02 1.25
CA HIS A 842 -24.56 -1.61 1.63
C HIS A 842 -23.18 -0.95 1.67
N LEU A 843 -22.16 -1.65 2.16
CA LEU A 843 -20.78 -1.17 2.12
C LEU A 843 -20.20 -1.12 0.69
N VAL A 844 -20.61 -2.04 -0.20
CA VAL A 844 -20.27 -1.97 -1.64
C VAL A 844 -20.88 -0.72 -2.29
N ASP A 845 -22.18 -0.46 -2.07
CA ASP A 845 -22.89 0.72 -2.58
C ASP A 845 -22.22 2.02 -2.06
N ALA A 846 -21.86 2.05 -0.78
CA ALA A 846 -21.16 3.18 -0.15
C ALA A 846 -19.75 3.40 -0.71
N ASN A 847 -18.97 2.34 -0.97
CA ASN A 847 -17.65 2.45 -1.61
C ASN A 847 -17.75 2.97 -3.05
N ALA A 848 -18.74 2.47 -3.81
CA ALA A 848 -19.02 2.93 -5.17
C ALA A 848 -19.35 4.44 -5.22
N LEU A 849 -20.14 4.92 -4.27
CA LEU A 849 -20.42 6.36 -4.12
C LEU A 849 -19.15 7.17 -3.81
N LEU A 850 -18.31 6.74 -2.88
CA LEU A 850 -17.06 7.44 -2.53
C LEU A 850 -16.12 7.54 -3.76
N ASN A 851 -15.95 6.44 -4.50
CA ASN A 851 -15.16 6.38 -5.74
C ASN A 851 -15.71 7.28 -6.88
N SER A 852 -16.98 7.70 -6.83
CA SER A 852 -17.51 8.65 -7.83
C SER A 852 -16.89 10.05 -7.72
N THR A 853 -16.36 10.43 -6.55
CA THR A 853 -15.74 11.75 -6.32
C THR A 853 -14.32 11.88 -6.90
N THR A 854 -13.62 10.76 -7.07
CA THR A 854 -12.19 10.71 -7.44
C THR A 854 -11.94 10.57 -8.94
N GLY A 855 -13.00 10.68 -9.76
CA GLY A 855 -12.92 10.50 -11.22
C GLY A 855 -13.04 9.05 -11.69
N GLY A 856 -13.66 8.18 -10.88
CA GLY A 856 -13.91 6.78 -11.22
C GLY A 856 -14.86 6.59 -12.43
N ASP A 857 -14.82 5.38 -13.01
CA ASP A 857 -15.61 5.04 -14.19
C ASP A 857 -17.12 5.03 -13.86
N LYS A 858 -17.93 5.80 -14.61
CA LYS A 858 -19.36 6.05 -14.32
C LYS A 858 -20.23 4.78 -14.37
N LYS A 859 -19.68 3.67 -14.86
CA LYS A 859 -20.33 2.34 -14.89
C LYS A 859 -20.61 1.77 -13.50
N CYS A 860 -19.88 2.19 -12.47
CA CYS A 860 -19.97 1.63 -11.12
C CYS A 860 -21.13 2.20 -10.27
N LEU A 861 -22.19 2.72 -10.90
CA LEU A 861 -23.29 3.43 -10.23
C LEU A 861 -24.68 2.78 -10.41
N ILE A 862 -24.70 1.55 -10.92
CA ILE A 862 -25.90 0.72 -11.01
C ILE A 862 -25.65 -0.51 -10.14
N THR A 863 -26.40 -0.72 -9.06
CA THR A 863 -26.24 -1.91 -8.20
C THR A 863 -27.58 -2.60 -8.00
N ARG A 864 -27.72 -3.80 -8.57
CA ARG A 864 -28.93 -4.68 -8.51
C ARG A 864 -30.27 -3.93 -8.67
N GLY A 865 -30.35 -2.99 -9.61
CA GLY A 865 -31.58 -2.24 -9.92
C GLY A 865 -31.77 -0.94 -9.12
N ARG A 866 -30.87 -0.61 -8.18
CA ARG A 866 -30.75 0.73 -7.59
C ARG A 866 -29.83 1.58 -8.46
N GLU A 867 -30.30 2.77 -8.83
CA GLU A 867 -29.49 3.79 -9.51
C GLU A 867 -28.89 4.74 -8.47
N LEU A 868 -27.57 4.73 -8.35
CA LEU A 868 -26.81 5.56 -7.41
C LEU A 868 -26.36 6.83 -8.12
N LYS A 869 -26.89 7.98 -7.72
CA LYS A 869 -26.46 9.28 -8.24
C LYS A 869 -25.02 9.54 -7.76
N PRO A 870 -24.10 10.01 -8.63
CA PRO A 870 -22.75 10.37 -8.20
C PRO A 870 -22.79 11.46 -7.12
N LEU A 871 -21.75 11.54 -6.30
CA LEU A 871 -21.60 12.63 -5.32
C LEU A 871 -21.23 13.94 -6.04
N GLU A 872 -21.80 15.05 -5.58
CA GLU A 872 -21.47 16.39 -6.10
C GLU A 872 -20.05 16.80 -5.69
N PRO A 873 -19.33 17.62 -6.48
CA PRO A 873 -17.99 18.09 -6.14
C PRO A 873 -17.95 18.77 -4.76
N GLY A 874 -17.14 18.24 -3.85
CA GLY A 874 -16.98 18.75 -2.49
C GLY A 874 -17.96 18.19 -1.45
N LYS A 875 -19.02 17.49 -1.85
CA LYS A 875 -19.86 16.70 -0.94
C LYS A 875 -19.26 15.32 -0.68
N SER A 876 -19.65 14.71 0.43
CA SER A 876 -19.23 13.35 0.80
C SER A 876 -20.36 12.57 1.46
N LEU A 877 -20.20 11.25 1.56
CA LEU A 877 -21.11 10.39 2.31
C LEU A 877 -20.84 10.59 3.82
N LEU A 878 -21.85 11.01 4.58
CA LEU A 878 -21.73 11.24 6.04
C LEU A 878 -22.31 10.07 6.82
N ASN A 879 -23.56 9.69 6.53
CA ASN A 879 -24.27 8.67 7.29
C ASN A 879 -24.23 7.30 6.59
N LEU A 880 -24.08 6.23 7.37
CA LEU A 880 -24.18 4.84 6.89
C LEU A 880 -25.37 4.08 7.51
N VAL A 881 -26.05 4.63 8.52
CA VAL A 881 -27.28 4.05 9.10
C VAL A 881 -28.32 5.14 9.35
N ASN A 882 -29.56 4.74 9.61
CA ASN A 882 -30.60 5.63 10.11
C ASN A 882 -30.24 6.09 11.54
N GLU A 883 -29.76 7.32 11.63
CA GLU A 883 -29.14 7.94 12.80
C GLU A 883 -30.05 7.94 14.04
N GLN A 884 -31.33 8.31 13.88
CA GLN A 884 -32.34 8.31 14.95
C GLN A 884 -32.56 6.93 15.59
N LYS A 885 -32.31 5.84 14.85
CA LYS A 885 -32.44 4.48 15.37
C LYS A 885 -31.19 4.03 16.12
N MET A 886 -30.00 4.46 15.69
CA MET A 886 -28.78 4.23 16.48
C MET A 886 -28.82 5.02 17.80
N GLU A 887 -29.36 6.25 17.81
CA GLU A 887 -29.54 7.03 19.05
C GLU A 887 -30.45 6.34 20.08
N SER A 888 -31.31 5.40 19.67
CA SER A 888 -32.12 4.59 20.59
C SER A 888 -31.35 3.43 21.25
N ASP A 889 -30.17 3.07 20.71
CA ASP A 889 -29.27 2.06 21.28
C ASP A 889 -28.33 2.71 22.31
N GLN A 890 -28.84 2.89 23.52
CA GLN A 890 -28.13 3.56 24.61
C GLN A 890 -26.86 2.82 25.05
N ASP A 891 -26.85 1.48 24.98
CA ASP A 891 -25.70 0.65 25.36
C ASP A 891 -24.54 0.82 24.37
N PHE A 892 -24.82 0.93 23.07
CA PHE A 892 -23.82 1.28 22.06
C PHE A 892 -23.35 2.74 22.19
N MET A 893 -24.27 3.67 22.47
CA MET A 893 -23.94 5.09 22.64
C MET A 893 -23.05 5.35 23.87
N GLU A 894 -23.30 4.73 25.04
CA GLU A 894 -22.40 4.84 26.20
C GLU A 894 -21.02 4.27 25.84
N PHE A 895 -20.97 3.08 25.24
CA PHE A 895 -19.71 2.44 24.81
C PHE A 895 -18.85 3.36 23.92
N ILE A 896 -19.45 3.96 22.88
CA ILE A 896 -18.72 4.83 21.96
C ILE A 896 -18.26 6.12 22.63
N VAL A 897 -19.15 6.85 23.32
CA VAL A 897 -18.82 8.12 23.99
C VAL A 897 -17.72 7.91 25.03
N LYS A 898 -17.86 6.89 25.88
CA LYS A 898 -16.87 6.53 26.90
C LYS A 898 -15.51 6.20 26.30
N SER A 899 -15.47 5.38 25.24
CA SER A 899 -14.22 5.01 24.56
C SER A 899 -13.52 6.21 23.90
N ASN A 900 -14.29 7.17 23.39
CA ASN A 900 -13.77 8.40 22.81
C ASN A 900 -13.24 9.36 23.88
N GLU A 901 -14.03 9.62 24.93
CA GLU A 901 -13.66 10.62 25.92
C GLU A 901 -12.53 10.17 26.84
N GLU A 902 -12.54 8.92 27.33
CA GLU A 902 -11.44 8.40 28.16
C GLU A 902 -10.11 8.45 27.40
N LEU A 903 -10.13 8.09 26.12
CA LEU A 903 -8.97 8.17 25.23
C LEU A 903 -8.59 9.62 24.90
N ALA A 904 -9.53 10.51 24.62
CA ALA A 904 -9.24 11.92 24.33
C ALA A 904 -8.61 12.62 25.54
N ARG A 905 -9.14 12.40 26.76
CA ARG A 905 -8.56 12.94 28.01
C ARG A 905 -7.14 12.41 28.22
N TRP A 906 -6.90 11.12 27.99
CA TRP A 906 -5.58 10.49 28.08
C TRP A 906 -4.60 10.94 26.98
N GLN A 907 -5.08 11.19 25.76
CA GLN A 907 -4.29 11.68 24.63
C GLN A 907 -3.87 13.14 24.85
N CYS A 908 -4.77 14.02 25.31
CA CYS A 908 -4.44 15.39 25.71
C CYS A 908 -3.32 15.43 26.76
N GLY A 909 -3.40 14.58 27.80
CA GLY A 909 -2.32 14.45 28.79
C GLY A 909 -0.98 14.01 28.18
N ASN A 910 -0.98 13.11 27.19
CA ASN A 910 0.25 12.65 26.54
C ASN A 910 0.78 13.59 25.45
N LEU A 911 -0.07 14.37 24.79
CA LEU A 911 0.32 15.49 23.92
C LEU A 911 0.95 16.63 24.75
N SER A 912 0.29 17.02 25.84
CA SER A 912 0.84 17.97 26.82
C SER A 912 2.22 17.53 27.34
N LYS A 913 2.37 16.24 27.69
CA LYS A 913 3.67 15.66 28.06
C LYS A 913 4.72 15.77 26.94
N LEU A 914 4.32 15.57 25.68
CA LEU A 914 5.24 15.67 24.53
C LEU A 914 5.74 17.10 24.33
N VAL A 915 4.87 18.11 24.43
CA VAL A 915 5.26 19.53 24.38
C VAL A 915 6.24 19.85 25.52
N GLU A 916 5.91 19.47 26.76
CA GLU A 916 6.77 19.74 27.93
C GLU A 916 8.17 19.09 27.79
N TYR A 917 8.25 17.86 27.27
CA TYR A 917 9.54 17.18 26.99
C TYR A 917 10.29 17.78 25.78
N THR A 918 9.61 18.56 24.93
CA THR A 918 10.24 19.31 23.83
C THR A 918 10.86 20.61 24.35
N MET A 919 10.24 21.22 25.36
CA MET A 919 10.78 22.39 26.08
C MET A 919 11.94 22.01 27.02
N ASP A 920 11.75 21.00 27.91
CA ASP A 920 12.80 20.54 28.82
C ASP A 920 13.49 19.26 28.33
N LYS A 921 14.77 19.41 27.97
CA LYS A 921 15.64 18.31 27.52
C LYS A 921 16.18 17.42 28.64
N ASN A 922 16.10 17.86 29.90
CA ASN A 922 16.56 17.07 31.05
C ASN A 922 15.59 15.93 31.40
N LEU A 923 14.29 16.10 31.10
CA LEU A 923 13.26 15.09 31.34
C LEU A 923 13.52 13.81 30.53
N ASN A 924 13.65 12.68 31.23
CA ASN A 924 13.86 11.37 30.62
C ASN A 924 13.23 10.25 31.46
N ASN A 925 12.85 9.14 30.82
CA ASN A 925 12.24 7.97 31.46
C ASN A 925 13.08 6.68 31.32
N LEU A 926 14.38 6.77 30.96
CA LEU A 926 15.15 5.62 30.46
C LEU A 926 15.05 4.37 31.34
N LYS A 927 15.30 4.49 32.66
CA LYS A 927 15.20 3.38 33.62
C LYS A 927 13.81 2.73 33.65
N ARG A 928 12.73 3.53 33.52
CA ARG A 928 11.36 3.00 33.43
C ARG A 928 11.12 2.30 32.10
N GLN A 929 11.67 2.81 30.99
CA GLN A 929 11.53 2.18 29.67
C GLN A 929 12.22 0.82 29.61
N GLU A 930 13.37 0.66 30.27
CA GLU A 930 14.09 -0.62 30.39
C GLU A 930 13.26 -1.63 31.20
N GLU A 931 12.72 -1.22 32.35
CA GLU A 931 11.86 -2.03 33.19
C GLU A 931 10.56 -2.44 32.48
N MET A 932 9.88 -1.51 31.80
CA MET A 932 8.66 -1.81 31.04
C MET A 932 8.95 -2.69 29.82
N ARG A 933 10.06 -2.49 29.09
CA ARG A 933 10.50 -3.45 28.04
C ARG A 933 10.70 -4.84 28.63
N ALA A 934 11.37 -4.96 29.77
CA ALA A 934 11.64 -6.25 30.40
C ALA A 934 10.36 -6.96 30.88
N ARG A 935 9.41 -6.22 31.46
CA ARG A 935 8.10 -6.74 31.91
C ARG A 935 7.19 -7.13 30.74
N LEU A 936 7.06 -6.26 29.73
CA LEU A 936 6.15 -6.48 28.59
C LEU A 936 6.59 -7.64 27.69
N LEU A 937 7.89 -7.77 27.38
CA LEU A 937 8.38 -8.92 26.61
C LEU A 937 8.16 -10.25 27.35
N GLU A 938 8.21 -10.25 28.69
CA GLU A 938 7.94 -11.42 29.53
C GLU A 938 6.44 -11.74 29.67
N PHE A 939 5.58 -10.73 29.66
CA PHE A 939 4.13 -10.89 29.59
C PHE A 939 3.70 -11.45 28.24
N TRP A 940 4.15 -10.84 27.13
CA TRP A 940 3.85 -11.27 25.76
C TRP A 940 4.62 -12.53 25.30
N LYS A 941 5.48 -13.12 26.16
CA LYS A 941 6.27 -14.32 25.86
C LYS A 941 7.09 -14.17 24.57
N ILE A 942 7.86 -13.09 24.46
CA ILE A 942 8.83 -12.82 23.40
C ILE A 942 10.24 -12.83 24.00
N PRO A 943 11.25 -13.44 23.34
CA PRO A 943 12.63 -13.41 23.80
C PRO A 943 13.13 -11.98 24.04
N LYS A 944 13.87 -11.75 25.13
CA LYS A 944 14.50 -10.47 25.46
C LYS A 944 15.76 -10.26 24.63
N LEU A 945 15.58 -10.18 23.31
CA LEU A 945 16.61 -10.14 22.28
C LEU A 945 16.27 -9.11 21.21
N ASP A 946 17.31 -8.61 20.54
CA ASP A 946 17.19 -7.78 19.36
C ASP A 946 17.47 -8.59 18.08
N ARG A 947 16.91 -8.14 16.97
CA ARG A 947 16.96 -8.77 15.65
C ARG A 947 18.39 -8.86 15.09
N THR A 948 18.72 -9.99 14.44
CA THR A 948 20.04 -10.24 13.81
C THR A 948 19.92 -10.54 12.31
N GLU A 949 21.05 -10.62 11.60
CA GLU A 949 21.09 -10.85 10.15
C GLU A 949 20.70 -12.27 9.70
N GLY A 950 20.69 -13.25 10.62
CA GLY A 950 20.30 -14.63 10.33
C GLY A 950 18.78 -14.85 10.35
N HIS A 951 18.33 -16.02 9.92
CA HIS A 951 16.96 -16.49 10.15
C HIS A 951 16.81 -17.17 11.51
N TRP A 952 15.67 -16.98 12.15
CA TRP A 952 15.15 -17.89 13.17
C TRP A 952 14.93 -19.27 12.54
N PRO A 953 15.27 -20.39 13.21
CA PRO A 953 15.70 -20.55 14.60
C PRO A 953 17.24 -20.60 14.81
N PHE A 954 18.05 -20.04 13.92
CA PHE A 954 19.53 -20.17 13.97
C PHE A 954 20.26 -19.07 14.75
N TRP A 955 19.54 -18.20 15.46
CA TRP A 955 20.14 -17.11 16.21
C TRP A 955 20.89 -17.64 17.44
N LYS A 956 22.16 -17.25 17.59
CA LYS A 956 23.12 -17.83 18.56
C LYS A 956 22.60 -18.00 19.99
N SER A 957 21.82 -17.05 20.48
CA SER A 957 21.25 -17.04 21.84
C SER A 957 20.02 -17.94 22.02
N VAL A 958 19.41 -18.46 20.95
CA VAL A 958 18.22 -19.33 20.99
C VAL A 958 18.25 -20.44 19.93
N ILE A 959 19.43 -20.91 19.53
CA ILE A 959 19.53 -22.09 18.64
C ILE A 959 18.84 -23.26 19.36
N LYS A 960 17.72 -23.74 18.80
CA LYS A 960 16.90 -24.77 19.48
C LYS A 960 17.74 -26.02 19.77
N PRO A 961 17.52 -26.74 20.90
CA PRO A 961 18.40 -27.81 21.34
C PRO A 961 18.66 -28.91 20.29
N ILE A 962 17.66 -29.26 19.50
CA ILE A 962 17.81 -30.21 18.38
C ILE A 962 18.80 -29.75 17.31
N LEU A 963 18.84 -28.45 17.02
CA LEU A 963 19.79 -27.89 16.06
C LEU A 963 21.21 -27.82 16.66
N GLN A 964 21.34 -27.52 17.95
CA GLN A 964 22.64 -27.59 18.65
C GLN A 964 23.19 -29.01 18.77
N SER A 965 22.32 -30.02 18.97
CA SER A 965 22.73 -31.42 19.17
C SER A 965 22.93 -32.19 17.87
N THR A 966 22.16 -31.88 16.81
CA THR A 966 22.28 -32.58 15.52
C THR A 966 23.28 -31.90 14.58
N LEU A 967 23.48 -30.59 14.67
CA LEU A 967 24.47 -29.85 13.88
C LEU A 967 25.61 -29.40 14.81
N LYS A 968 26.77 -30.07 14.77
CA LYS A 968 27.93 -29.71 15.62
C LYS A 968 28.59 -28.40 15.16
N ILE A 969 28.08 -27.27 15.65
CA ILE A 969 28.59 -25.92 15.36
C ILE A 969 30.03 -25.76 15.89
N THR A 970 31.02 -25.90 15.01
CA THR A 970 32.45 -25.83 15.35
C THR A 970 33.11 -24.55 14.83
N GLY A 971 32.79 -23.40 15.43
CA GLY A 971 33.41 -22.12 15.05
C GLY A 971 33.24 -20.98 16.06
N ARG A 972 34.28 -20.13 16.21
CA ARG A 972 34.24 -18.86 16.96
C ARG A 972 34.18 -17.68 15.97
N GLY A 973 33.11 -16.89 16.00
CA GLY A 973 32.96 -15.65 15.22
C GLY A 973 31.51 -15.33 14.89
N ASP A 974 31.16 -14.04 14.73
CA ASP A 974 29.77 -13.55 14.61
C ASP A 974 29.22 -13.45 13.17
N ARG A 975 29.81 -14.19 12.23
CA ARG A 975 29.23 -14.39 10.89
C ARG A 975 28.43 -15.70 10.85
N PRO A 976 27.42 -15.84 9.98
CA PRO A 976 26.91 -17.16 9.61
C PRO A 976 28.09 -18.01 9.11
N LEU A 977 28.25 -19.20 9.69
CA LEU A 977 29.46 -20.00 9.49
C LEU A 977 29.45 -20.67 8.10
N PRO A 978 30.63 -20.84 7.45
CA PRO A 978 30.74 -21.66 6.26
C PRO A 978 30.31 -23.10 6.59
N MET A 979 29.62 -23.74 5.64
CA MET A 979 28.84 -24.98 5.88
C MET A 979 29.69 -26.24 6.05
N ASP A 980 31.00 -26.14 5.84
CA ASP A 980 31.95 -27.26 5.68
C ASP A 980 32.29 -27.98 7.01
N SER A 981 31.52 -27.75 8.07
CA SER A 981 31.82 -28.19 9.44
C SER A 981 30.63 -28.84 10.16
N PHE A 982 29.53 -29.13 9.45
CA PHE A 982 28.31 -29.71 10.02
C PHE A 982 28.27 -31.24 9.97
N LEU A 983 28.71 -31.89 11.05
CA LEU A 983 28.48 -33.32 11.29
C LEU A 983 27.04 -33.56 11.76
N LEU A 984 26.24 -34.28 10.95
CA LEU A 984 24.87 -34.68 11.27
C LEU A 984 24.85 -36.01 12.06
N ASN A 985 24.65 -35.92 13.38
CA ASN A 985 24.38 -37.11 14.20
C ASN A 985 23.07 -37.77 13.73
N GLY A 986 23.06 -39.08 13.46
CA GLY A 986 21.84 -39.80 13.06
C GLY A 986 21.40 -39.60 11.60
N HIS A 987 22.33 -39.33 10.67
CA HIS A 987 22.01 -39.27 9.24
C HIS A 987 21.44 -40.61 8.71
N ARG A 988 20.59 -40.55 7.67
CA ARG A 988 20.15 -41.73 6.93
C ARG A 988 21.10 -42.05 5.78
N SER A 989 21.41 -43.33 5.60
CA SER A 989 22.25 -43.82 4.49
C SER A 989 21.57 -43.55 3.15
N SER A 990 22.30 -42.95 2.21
CA SER A 990 21.89 -42.83 0.81
C SER A 990 21.86 -44.19 0.07
N ASN A 991 22.61 -45.17 0.59
CA ASN A 991 22.56 -46.56 0.13
C ASN A 991 21.56 -47.36 0.99
N ILE A 992 20.38 -47.64 0.42
CA ILE A 992 19.33 -48.46 1.04
C ILE A 992 19.49 -49.92 0.60
N GLU A 993 19.51 -50.83 1.57
CA GLU A 993 19.62 -52.29 1.35
C GLU A 993 18.34 -52.89 0.74
N PRO A 994 18.43 -53.96 -0.05
CA PRO A 994 17.26 -54.67 -0.56
C PRO A 994 16.45 -55.33 0.58
N PHE A 995 15.14 -55.44 0.39
CA PHE A 995 14.28 -56.31 1.17
C PHE A 995 14.44 -57.76 0.66
N THR A 996 14.61 -58.74 1.54
CA THR A 996 14.87 -60.15 1.18
C THR A 996 13.75 -61.06 1.67
N HIS A 997 13.57 -62.23 1.02
CA HIS A 997 12.55 -63.21 1.41
C HIS A 997 12.67 -63.63 2.89
N GLU A 998 13.89 -63.84 3.37
CA GLU A 998 14.23 -64.17 4.76
C GLU A 998 13.68 -63.16 5.80
N GLN A 999 13.42 -61.91 5.40
CA GLN A 999 12.87 -60.87 6.28
C GLN A 999 11.34 -60.98 6.47
N MET A 1000 10.68 -61.87 5.72
CA MET A 1000 9.27 -62.21 5.94
C MET A 1000 9.11 -63.41 6.89
N ASP A 1001 10.10 -64.29 7.00
CA ASP A 1001 9.98 -65.52 7.77
C ASP A 1001 9.91 -65.28 9.30
N GLY A 1002 9.00 -66.01 9.95
CA GLY A 1002 8.98 -66.23 11.40
C GLY A 1002 8.56 -65.07 12.31
N ASN A 1003 8.46 -63.82 11.85
CA ASN A 1003 8.07 -62.68 12.71
C ASN A 1003 7.38 -61.48 12.00
N PHE A 1004 7.11 -61.58 10.71
CA PHE A 1004 6.51 -60.52 9.89
C PHE A 1004 4.99 -60.34 10.13
N HIS A 1005 4.46 -59.16 9.82
CA HIS A 1005 3.01 -58.90 9.78
C HIS A 1005 2.72 -57.61 9.01
N LYS A 1006 1.90 -57.68 7.94
CA LYS A 1006 1.70 -56.57 6.98
C LYS A 1006 1.26 -55.24 7.64
N HIS A 1007 0.40 -55.29 8.66
CA HIS A 1007 -0.07 -54.13 9.43
C HIS A 1007 0.98 -53.43 10.33
N ARG A 1008 2.27 -53.77 10.24
CA ARG A 1008 3.37 -53.00 10.87
C ARG A 1008 4.24 -52.25 9.85
N TYR A 1009 4.01 -52.46 8.55
CA TYR A 1009 4.82 -51.96 7.46
C TYR A 1009 4.01 -51.09 6.50
N VAL A 1010 4.68 -50.10 5.92
CA VAL A 1010 4.15 -49.29 4.82
C VAL A 1010 5.11 -49.29 3.63
N ALA A 1011 4.55 -49.21 2.43
CA ALA A 1011 5.30 -49.04 1.18
C ALA A 1011 5.32 -47.56 0.80
N VAL A 1012 6.52 -47.00 0.66
CA VAL A 1012 6.75 -45.60 0.30
C VAL A 1012 7.13 -45.53 -1.18
N VAL A 1013 6.35 -44.82 -1.98
CA VAL A 1013 6.49 -44.80 -3.45
C VAL A 1013 7.55 -43.79 -3.89
N VAL A 1014 8.60 -44.28 -4.58
CA VAL A 1014 9.73 -43.47 -5.05
C VAL A 1014 9.63 -43.19 -6.55
N PRO A 1015 9.56 -41.92 -6.99
CA PRO A 1015 9.47 -41.58 -8.41
C PRO A 1015 10.75 -41.89 -9.20
N ASN A 1016 10.60 -42.03 -10.52
CA ASN A 1016 11.68 -42.36 -11.45
C ASN A 1016 12.57 -41.14 -11.79
N HIS A 1017 13.82 -41.42 -12.16
CA HIS A 1017 14.96 -40.52 -12.18
C HIS A 1017 15.74 -40.56 -13.51
N HIS A 1018 15.22 -41.19 -14.58
CA HIS A 1018 15.92 -41.39 -15.86
C HIS A 1018 16.41 -40.10 -16.54
N LEU A 1019 17.64 -39.66 -16.21
CA LEU A 1019 18.65 -39.08 -17.10
C LEU A 1019 19.94 -38.76 -16.30
N SER A 1020 21.07 -39.32 -16.70
CA SER A 1020 22.38 -39.15 -16.07
C SER A 1020 23.16 -37.91 -16.55
N GLY A 1021 22.46 -36.90 -17.09
CA GLY A 1021 23.07 -35.81 -17.87
C GLY A 1021 23.63 -34.62 -17.07
N GLU A 1022 23.17 -34.38 -15.85
CA GLU A 1022 23.64 -33.26 -15.01
C GLU A 1022 24.41 -33.79 -13.79
N LEU A 1023 25.73 -33.90 -13.94
CA LEU A 1023 26.68 -34.45 -12.95
C LEU A 1023 26.74 -33.69 -11.60
N SER A 1024 26.00 -32.60 -11.45
CA SER A 1024 26.02 -31.69 -10.30
C SER A 1024 24.91 -31.90 -9.27
N ARG A 1025 23.95 -32.82 -9.47
CA ARG A 1025 22.81 -33.03 -8.53
C ARG A 1025 22.61 -34.49 -8.12
N PRO A 1026 22.09 -34.77 -6.90
CA PRO A 1026 21.81 -36.12 -6.41
C PRO A 1026 20.45 -36.66 -6.93
N ILE A 1027 20.27 -36.68 -8.25
CA ILE A 1027 19.02 -37.14 -8.88
C ILE A 1027 18.87 -38.65 -8.69
N GLY A 1028 17.69 -39.09 -8.22
CA GLY A 1028 17.36 -40.50 -7.94
C GLY A 1028 17.98 -41.07 -6.66
N ILE A 1029 18.83 -40.33 -5.95
CA ILE A 1029 19.53 -40.78 -4.74
C ILE A 1029 18.86 -40.15 -3.50
N PRO A 1030 18.46 -40.93 -2.48
CA PRO A 1030 18.03 -40.40 -1.19
C PRO A 1030 19.17 -39.64 -0.50
N VAL A 1031 18.88 -38.43 -0.02
CA VAL A 1031 19.84 -37.52 0.63
C VAL A 1031 19.21 -36.84 1.85
N MET A 1032 20.05 -36.46 2.80
CA MET A 1032 19.65 -35.50 3.84
C MET A 1032 19.60 -34.10 3.23
N ILE A 1033 18.60 -33.30 3.58
CA ILE A 1033 18.41 -31.92 3.11
C ILE A 1033 18.18 -31.00 4.30
N TYR A 1034 18.75 -29.80 4.24
CA TYR A 1034 18.74 -28.81 5.32
C TYR A 1034 18.52 -27.41 4.73
N SER A 1035 17.69 -26.58 5.37
CA SER A 1035 17.42 -25.20 4.94
C SER A 1035 17.78 -24.16 6.00
N CYS A 1036 18.55 -23.16 5.56
CA CYS A 1036 18.86 -21.94 6.31
C CYS A 1036 17.90 -20.76 5.99
N GLY A 1037 16.89 -20.97 5.14
CA GLY A 1037 15.98 -19.92 4.66
C GLY A 1037 16.60 -19.02 3.57
N ILE A 1038 16.12 -17.78 3.48
CA ILE A 1038 16.52 -16.81 2.44
C ILE A 1038 17.81 -16.06 2.82
N GLY A 1039 18.89 -16.27 2.07
CA GLY A 1039 20.17 -15.56 2.19
C GLY A 1039 20.14 -14.11 1.69
N SER A 1040 21.29 -13.45 1.77
CA SER A 1040 21.48 -12.09 1.24
C SER A 1040 21.25 -12.07 -0.27
N GLY A 1041 20.51 -11.08 -0.78
CA GLY A 1041 20.17 -10.99 -2.20
C GLY A 1041 19.00 -11.88 -2.65
N ALA A 1042 18.19 -12.39 -1.72
CA ALA A 1042 17.01 -13.24 -1.97
C ALA A 1042 17.29 -14.65 -2.53
N GLN A 1043 18.56 -15.07 -2.56
CA GLN A 1043 18.94 -16.47 -2.80
C GLN A 1043 18.41 -17.38 -1.69
N ARG A 1044 18.01 -18.63 -1.98
CA ARG A 1044 17.61 -19.60 -0.95
C ARG A 1044 18.76 -20.52 -0.56
N ASN A 1045 19.06 -20.57 0.72
CA ASN A 1045 20.17 -21.33 1.28
C ASN A 1045 19.71 -22.74 1.67
N VAL A 1046 19.45 -23.58 0.66
CA VAL A 1046 19.12 -25.00 0.82
C VAL A 1046 20.36 -25.86 0.49
N PHE A 1047 20.61 -26.88 1.28
CA PHE A 1047 21.78 -27.76 1.15
C PHE A 1047 21.38 -29.23 1.22
N TYR A 1048 22.17 -30.10 0.61
CA TYR A 1048 22.02 -31.57 0.71
C TYR A 1048 23.33 -32.25 1.15
N SER A 1049 23.21 -33.47 1.67
CA SER A 1049 24.32 -34.35 2.02
C SER A 1049 23.99 -35.81 1.73
N LYS A 1050 24.99 -36.58 1.26
CA LYS A 1050 24.89 -38.03 0.99
C LYS A 1050 25.33 -38.91 2.16
N ASP A 1051 26.12 -38.34 3.07
CA ASP A 1051 26.86 -39.02 4.15
C ASP A 1051 26.67 -38.36 5.52
N GLY A 1052 25.92 -37.26 5.60
CA GLY A 1052 25.69 -36.48 6.81
C GLY A 1052 26.84 -35.55 7.23
N ASN A 1053 27.99 -35.58 6.52
CA ASN A 1053 29.19 -34.80 6.89
C ASN A 1053 29.57 -33.80 5.81
N SER A 1054 29.44 -34.17 4.54
CA SER A 1054 29.70 -33.29 3.40
C SER A 1054 28.41 -32.62 2.92
N TRP A 1055 28.36 -31.29 2.97
CA TRP A 1055 27.19 -30.51 2.56
C TRP A 1055 27.46 -29.75 1.27
N GLN A 1056 26.50 -29.80 0.34
CA GLN A 1056 26.56 -29.15 -0.96
C GLN A 1056 25.31 -28.31 -1.17
N MET A 1057 25.45 -27.12 -1.77
CA MET A 1057 24.32 -26.22 -2.00
C MET A 1057 23.40 -26.77 -3.11
N LEU A 1058 22.09 -26.64 -2.90
CA LEU A 1058 21.05 -27.01 -3.86
C LEU A 1058 20.50 -25.74 -4.54
N ASP A 1059 20.05 -25.85 -5.80
CA ASP A 1059 19.41 -24.75 -6.55
C ASP A 1059 18.44 -23.91 -5.69
N ASP A 1060 18.60 -22.58 -5.74
CA ASP A 1060 17.82 -21.52 -5.07
C ASP A 1060 16.28 -21.60 -5.24
N LYS A 1061 15.83 -22.50 -6.11
CA LYS A 1061 14.45 -22.63 -6.60
C LYS A 1061 13.53 -23.35 -5.62
N PHE A 1062 14.06 -24.16 -4.70
CA PHE A 1062 13.25 -24.91 -3.74
C PHE A 1062 12.82 -24.04 -2.54
N ALA A 1063 11.52 -23.85 -2.35
CA ALA A 1063 10.96 -23.17 -1.18
C ALA A 1063 10.92 -24.14 0.01
N ILE A 1064 11.78 -23.92 1.01
CA ILE A 1064 11.82 -24.71 2.26
C ILE A 1064 12.12 -23.76 3.44
N PRO A 1065 11.23 -23.66 4.45
CA PRO A 1065 11.46 -22.84 5.63
C PRO A 1065 12.79 -23.11 6.38
N ALA A 1066 13.31 -22.06 7.03
CA ALA A 1066 14.50 -22.12 7.87
C ALA A 1066 14.33 -23.09 9.05
N GLY A 1067 15.32 -23.96 9.29
CA GLY A 1067 15.29 -24.91 10.42
C GLY A 1067 14.66 -26.27 10.10
N CYS A 1068 14.31 -26.53 8.84
CA CYS A 1068 13.89 -27.87 8.41
C CYS A 1068 15.11 -28.76 8.12
N ILE A 1069 15.08 -29.99 8.65
CA ILE A 1069 16.01 -31.09 8.35
C ILE A 1069 15.18 -32.28 7.88
N LEU A 1070 15.37 -32.65 6.61
CA LEU A 1070 14.54 -33.58 5.86
C LEU A 1070 15.40 -34.73 5.32
N TYR A 1071 14.80 -35.88 5.07
CA TYR A 1071 15.33 -36.93 4.22
C TYR A 1071 14.49 -36.99 2.95
N ALA A 1072 15.09 -36.88 1.78
CA ALA A 1072 14.36 -36.67 0.53
C ALA A 1072 15.12 -37.21 -0.70
N VAL A 1073 14.41 -37.34 -1.82
CA VAL A 1073 14.98 -37.68 -3.14
C VAL A 1073 14.59 -36.62 -4.16
N LEU A 1074 15.51 -36.31 -5.09
CA LEU A 1074 15.22 -35.46 -6.24
C LEU A 1074 14.83 -36.34 -7.44
N ALA A 1075 13.64 -36.14 -7.99
CA ALA A 1075 13.09 -37.02 -9.02
C ALA A 1075 12.21 -36.27 -10.05
N ASN A 1076 11.95 -36.92 -11.19
CA ASN A 1076 11.23 -36.30 -12.30
C ASN A 1076 9.71 -36.52 -12.18
N HIS A 1077 8.95 -35.43 -12.15
CA HIS A 1077 7.49 -35.44 -12.26
C HIS A 1077 7.08 -34.87 -13.63
N TYR A 1078 5.96 -35.35 -14.16
CA TYR A 1078 5.55 -35.12 -15.55
C TYR A 1078 4.13 -34.53 -15.59
N LYS A 1079 3.99 -33.29 -16.09
CA LYS A 1079 2.68 -32.65 -16.29
C LYS A 1079 2.30 -32.73 -17.77
N TYR A 1080 1.10 -33.23 -18.05
CA TYR A 1080 0.58 -33.33 -19.41
C TYR A 1080 -0.39 -32.16 -19.67
N ILE A 1081 -0.11 -31.36 -20.70
CA ILE A 1081 -0.93 -30.21 -21.13
C ILE A 1081 -1.05 -30.28 -22.65
N ASN A 1082 -2.28 -30.32 -23.18
CA ASN A 1082 -2.56 -30.34 -24.62
C ASN A 1082 -1.72 -31.39 -25.38
N GLN A 1083 -1.68 -32.63 -24.86
CA GLN A 1083 -0.85 -33.76 -25.32
C GLN A 1083 0.68 -33.57 -25.22
N THR A 1084 1.18 -32.38 -24.91
CA THR A 1084 2.59 -32.15 -24.58
C THR A 1084 2.92 -32.59 -23.15
N CYS A 1085 4.13 -33.09 -22.94
CA CYS A 1085 4.63 -33.52 -21.62
C CYS A 1085 5.72 -32.56 -21.16
N ILE A 1086 5.51 -31.92 -20.00
CA ILE A 1086 6.46 -31.03 -19.33
C ILE A 1086 7.07 -31.81 -18.15
N ARG A 1087 8.39 -32.02 -18.19
CA ARG A 1087 9.17 -32.65 -17.11
C ARG A 1087 9.69 -31.59 -16.15
N LYS A 1088 9.60 -31.83 -14.85
CA LYS A 1088 10.25 -31.02 -13.79
C LYS A 1088 10.94 -31.92 -12.77
N CYS A 1089 12.14 -31.53 -12.36
CA CYS A 1089 12.80 -32.10 -11.19
C CYS A 1089 12.14 -31.50 -9.94
N ASN A 1090 11.49 -32.35 -9.15
CA ASN A 1090 10.85 -32.01 -7.88
C ASN A 1090 11.61 -32.67 -6.73
N MET A 1091 11.26 -32.31 -5.50
CA MET A 1091 11.78 -32.91 -4.28
C MET A 1091 10.68 -33.72 -3.59
N THR A 1092 10.94 -35.00 -3.32
CA THR A 1092 10.03 -35.90 -2.63
C THR A 1092 10.61 -36.24 -1.25
N ILE A 1093 9.99 -35.74 -0.19
CA ILE A 1093 10.34 -36.01 1.22
C ILE A 1093 9.97 -37.46 1.55
N LEU A 1094 10.95 -38.19 2.07
CA LEU A 1094 10.90 -39.60 2.47
C LEU A 1094 10.84 -39.78 4.00
N ASP A 1095 11.40 -38.84 4.77
CA ASP A 1095 11.25 -38.75 6.24
C ASP A 1095 11.67 -37.35 6.74
N VAL A 1096 11.48 -37.07 8.03
CA VAL A 1096 11.68 -35.75 8.65
C VAL A 1096 12.40 -35.90 9.98
N LEU A 1097 13.47 -35.14 10.20
CA LEU A 1097 14.16 -35.06 11.48
C LEU A 1097 13.73 -33.82 12.27
N ALA A 1098 13.57 -32.67 11.61
CA ALA A 1098 13.09 -31.44 12.22
C ALA A 1098 12.29 -30.56 11.24
N LEU A 1099 11.30 -29.82 11.73
CA LEU A 1099 10.56 -28.79 10.98
C LEU A 1099 10.64 -27.46 11.74
N ASN A 1100 11.15 -26.40 11.10
CA ASN A 1100 11.34 -25.07 11.71
C ASN A 1100 12.05 -25.13 13.10
N GLY A 1101 13.00 -26.06 13.21
CA GLY A 1101 13.77 -26.35 14.41
C GLY A 1101 13.01 -27.03 15.56
N GLN A 1102 11.76 -27.47 15.39
CA GLN A 1102 11.14 -28.42 16.32
C GLN A 1102 11.69 -29.82 16.05
N ASP A 1103 11.89 -30.62 17.11
CA ASP A 1103 12.34 -32.01 17.01
C ASP A 1103 11.18 -32.92 16.62
N CYS A 1104 11.31 -33.66 15.51
CA CYS A 1104 10.30 -34.60 15.04
C CYS A 1104 10.68 -36.07 15.34
N ARG A 1105 11.87 -36.35 15.87
CA ARG A 1105 12.43 -37.72 15.91
C ARG A 1105 11.62 -38.71 16.74
N ASN A 1106 10.98 -38.23 17.81
CA ASN A 1106 10.21 -39.06 18.74
C ASN A 1106 8.75 -39.31 18.31
N LEU A 1107 8.34 -38.78 17.15
CA LEU A 1107 7.00 -39.01 16.58
C LEU A 1107 7.01 -40.25 15.68
N SER A 1108 5.85 -40.92 15.55
CA SER A 1108 5.69 -42.04 14.60
C SER A 1108 6.02 -41.61 13.17
N TYR A 1109 6.54 -42.52 12.34
CA TYR A 1109 6.84 -42.22 10.94
C TYR A 1109 5.65 -41.59 10.20
N ARG A 1110 4.43 -42.11 10.44
CA ARG A 1110 3.21 -41.57 9.85
C ARG A 1110 2.94 -40.14 10.31
N HIS A 1111 3.13 -39.82 11.60
CA HIS A 1111 3.01 -38.45 12.11
C HIS A 1111 4.09 -37.50 11.55
N ARG A 1112 5.33 -37.96 11.39
CA ARG A 1112 6.42 -37.17 10.76
C ARG A 1112 6.07 -36.80 9.31
N ILE A 1113 5.55 -37.74 8.52
CA ILE A 1113 5.12 -37.49 7.14
C ILE A 1113 3.87 -36.59 7.07
N THR A 1114 2.86 -36.81 7.91
CA THR A 1114 1.64 -35.98 7.96
C THR A 1114 1.96 -34.53 8.29
N LEU A 1115 2.90 -34.26 9.21
CA LEU A 1115 3.35 -32.89 9.51
C LEU A 1115 4.11 -32.25 8.34
N ALA A 1116 4.94 -33.00 7.61
CA ALA A 1116 5.60 -32.46 6.41
C ALA A 1116 4.61 -32.23 5.26
N ALA A 1117 3.60 -33.09 5.07
CA ALA A 1117 2.55 -32.88 4.07
C ALA A 1117 1.80 -31.57 4.36
N LYS A 1118 1.33 -31.40 5.60
CA LYS A 1118 0.71 -30.17 6.11
C LYS A 1118 1.59 -28.92 5.94
N MET A 1119 2.91 -29.04 6.13
CA MET A 1119 3.81 -27.91 5.84
C MET A 1119 3.83 -27.61 4.33
N VAL A 1120 4.07 -28.63 3.51
CA VAL A 1120 4.25 -28.51 2.05
C VAL A 1120 3.01 -27.99 1.32
N GLU A 1121 1.82 -28.39 1.75
CA GLU A 1121 0.55 -27.91 1.17
C GLU A 1121 0.41 -26.39 1.26
N ASN A 1122 0.90 -25.81 2.35
CA ASN A 1122 0.84 -24.38 2.65
C ASN A 1122 1.99 -23.55 2.01
N ILE A 1123 3.07 -24.19 1.53
CA ILE A 1123 4.20 -23.49 0.92
C ILE A 1123 3.76 -22.72 -0.33
N THR A 1124 4.14 -21.45 -0.39
CA THR A 1124 3.94 -20.55 -1.53
C THR A 1124 4.97 -20.83 -2.61
N PHE A 1125 4.48 -21.17 -3.81
CA PHE A 1125 5.30 -21.41 -5.00
C PHE A 1125 5.19 -20.20 -5.93
N SER A 1126 6.28 -19.46 -6.12
CA SER A 1126 6.29 -18.13 -6.75
C SER A 1126 6.04 -18.11 -8.27
N ALA A 1127 5.89 -19.27 -8.90
CA ALA A 1127 5.48 -19.40 -10.30
C ALA A 1127 4.78 -20.73 -10.55
N SER A 1128 3.99 -20.81 -11.63
CA SER A 1128 3.52 -22.08 -12.20
C SER A 1128 4.67 -23.01 -12.66
N ASP A 1129 5.89 -22.46 -12.76
CA ASP A 1129 7.08 -23.15 -13.25
C ASP A 1129 8.18 -23.44 -12.20
N SER A 1130 8.02 -23.01 -10.94
CA SER A 1130 8.97 -23.38 -9.88
C SER A 1130 8.92 -24.88 -9.56
N PRO A 1131 10.06 -25.51 -9.18
CA PRO A 1131 10.08 -26.90 -8.75
C PRO A 1131 9.32 -27.07 -7.43
N ILE A 1132 8.64 -28.21 -7.29
CA ILE A 1132 7.66 -28.44 -6.24
C ILE A 1132 8.28 -29.38 -5.20
N VAL A 1133 8.17 -29.01 -3.92
CA VAL A 1133 8.43 -29.92 -2.79
C VAL A 1133 7.15 -30.72 -2.53
N ARG A 1134 7.27 -32.02 -2.25
CA ARG A 1134 6.18 -32.98 -1.99
C ARG A 1134 6.59 -33.96 -0.89
N CYS A 1135 5.63 -34.62 -0.25
CA CYS A 1135 5.89 -35.85 0.50
C CYS A 1135 5.73 -37.06 -0.41
N ALA A 1136 6.39 -38.17 -0.08
CA ALA A 1136 6.17 -39.44 -0.75
C ALA A 1136 4.78 -40.01 -0.45
N ASN A 1137 4.19 -40.70 -1.43
CA ASN A 1137 2.93 -41.42 -1.21
C ASN A 1137 3.22 -42.64 -0.34
N VAL A 1138 2.53 -42.74 0.81
CA VAL A 1138 2.63 -43.84 1.77
C VAL A 1138 1.40 -44.74 1.60
N VAL A 1139 1.64 -46.02 1.30
CA VAL A 1139 0.60 -47.04 1.05
C VAL A 1139 0.69 -48.09 2.16
N LEU A 1140 -0.44 -48.51 2.73
CA LEU A 1140 -0.45 -49.66 3.65
C LEU A 1140 0.00 -50.92 2.90
N LEU A 1141 0.76 -51.79 3.56
CA LEU A 1141 1.23 -53.01 2.91
C LEU A 1141 0.10 -54.05 2.66
N SER A 1142 -1.05 -53.91 3.34
CA SER A 1142 -2.28 -54.63 2.99
C SER A 1142 -2.88 -54.25 1.64
N ASP A 1143 -2.68 -52.99 1.21
CA ASP A 1143 -3.43 -52.38 0.10
C ASP A 1143 -2.60 -52.34 -1.19
N LEU A 1144 -1.41 -52.96 -1.16
CA LEU A 1144 -0.41 -52.90 -2.22
C LEU A 1144 -0.98 -53.37 -3.57
N GLU A 1145 -1.80 -54.43 -3.61
CA GLU A 1145 -2.39 -54.89 -4.88
C GLU A 1145 -3.39 -53.89 -5.46
N TYR A 1146 -4.18 -53.22 -4.61
CA TYR A 1146 -5.10 -52.17 -5.06
C TYR A 1146 -4.33 -51.00 -5.68
N PHE A 1147 -3.27 -50.55 -4.99
CA PHE A 1147 -2.36 -49.52 -5.50
C PHE A 1147 -1.67 -49.91 -6.82
N LEU A 1148 -1.14 -51.13 -6.91
CA LEU A 1148 -0.52 -51.65 -8.13
C LEU A 1148 -1.53 -51.77 -9.28
N ARG A 1149 -2.76 -52.21 -9.01
CA ARG A 1149 -3.86 -52.28 -9.99
C ARG A 1149 -4.24 -50.90 -10.52
N ASP A 1150 -4.33 -49.89 -9.66
CA ASP A 1150 -4.58 -48.50 -10.07
C ASP A 1150 -3.46 -47.96 -10.97
N CYS A 1151 -2.20 -48.11 -10.56
CA CYS A 1151 -1.03 -47.70 -11.35
C CYS A 1151 -0.95 -48.43 -12.71
N ARG A 1152 -1.26 -49.75 -12.74
CA ARG A 1152 -1.32 -50.57 -13.96
C ARG A 1152 -2.45 -50.14 -14.91
N SER A 1153 -3.55 -49.56 -14.39
CA SER A 1153 -4.65 -49.03 -15.20
C SER A 1153 -4.32 -47.67 -15.84
N LYS A 1154 -3.60 -46.82 -15.13
CA LYS A 1154 -3.22 -45.45 -15.55
C LYS A 1154 -1.90 -45.45 -16.31
N LYS A 1155 -1.88 -46.04 -17.51
CA LYS A 1155 -0.68 -46.04 -18.37
C LYS A 1155 -0.59 -44.78 -19.22
N ILE A 1156 0.54 -44.07 -19.14
CA ILE A 1156 0.79 -42.84 -19.91
C ILE A 1156 2.10 -42.98 -20.71
N ARG A 1157 2.17 -42.37 -21.89
CA ARG A 1157 3.37 -42.33 -22.73
C ARG A 1157 4.30 -41.21 -22.27
N CYS A 1158 5.50 -41.56 -21.82
CA CYS A 1158 6.58 -40.61 -21.53
C CYS A 1158 7.43 -40.34 -22.80
N LYS A 1159 8.34 -39.36 -22.72
CA LYS A 1159 9.46 -39.22 -23.67
C LYS A 1159 10.70 -40.00 -23.22
N ASP A 1160 10.93 -40.09 -21.91
CA ASP A 1160 12.14 -40.67 -21.30
C ASP A 1160 12.02 -42.18 -21.02
N LEU A 1161 10.86 -42.78 -21.35
CA LEU A 1161 10.58 -44.22 -21.26
C LEU A 1161 9.95 -44.70 -22.57
N GLN A 1162 10.26 -45.94 -22.98
CA GLN A 1162 9.63 -46.55 -24.15
C GLN A 1162 8.18 -46.97 -23.85
N GLY A 1163 7.26 -46.73 -24.79
CA GLY A 1163 5.88 -47.22 -24.72
C GLY A 1163 4.98 -46.54 -23.67
N PHE A 1164 3.95 -47.29 -23.24
CA PHE A 1164 2.94 -46.85 -22.27
C PHE A 1164 3.28 -47.41 -20.88
N ASN A 1165 3.66 -46.55 -19.95
CA ASN A 1165 4.23 -46.93 -18.66
C ASN A 1165 3.21 -46.73 -17.52
N PRO A 1166 3.15 -47.62 -16.51
CA PRO A 1166 2.31 -47.44 -15.32
C PRO A 1166 2.65 -46.12 -14.61
N SER A 1167 1.63 -45.35 -14.24
CA SER A 1167 1.83 -44.04 -13.62
C SER A 1167 0.81 -43.76 -12.52
N LEU A 1168 1.23 -43.02 -11.50
CA LEU A 1168 0.37 -42.49 -10.46
C LEU A 1168 0.14 -41.01 -10.75
N THR A 1169 -1.12 -40.62 -10.95
CA THR A 1169 -1.50 -39.21 -11.15
C THR A 1169 -1.84 -38.58 -9.80
N GLU A 1170 -1.04 -37.59 -9.41
CA GLU A 1170 -1.13 -36.88 -8.14
C GLU A 1170 -2.00 -35.61 -8.26
N SER A 1171 -2.24 -34.96 -7.12
CA SER A 1171 -2.85 -33.63 -7.08
C SER A 1171 -2.05 -32.60 -7.89
N ARG A 1172 -2.73 -31.54 -8.36
CA ARG A 1172 -2.19 -30.51 -9.29
C ARG A 1172 -1.78 -31.04 -10.69
N SER A 1173 -2.30 -32.20 -11.10
CA SER A 1173 -2.21 -32.76 -12.47
C SER A 1173 -0.79 -33.14 -12.94
N TYR A 1174 0.09 -33.50 -12.02
CA TYR A 1174 1.37 -34.14 -12.34
C TYR A 1174 1.24 -35.65 -12.15
N SER A 1175 1.85 -36.44 -13.03
CA SER A 1175 2.00 -37.88 -12.87
C SER A 1175 3.45 -38.22 -12.52
N ILE A 1176 3.63 -39.21 -11.66
CA ILE A 1176 4.91 -39.89 -11.43
C ILE A 1176 4.90 -41.27 -12.09
N PHE A 1177 6.07 -41.69 -12.56
CA PHE A 1177 6.33 -43.09 -12.86
C PHE A 1177 7.07 -43.67 -11.64
N PRO A 1178 6.55 -44.69 -10.94
CA PRO A 1178 7.28 -45.34 -9.86
C PRO A 1178 8.57 -46.01 -10.37
N SER A 1179 9.60 -46.07 -9.51
CA SER A 1179 10.86 -46.78 -9.78
C SER A 1179 11.22 -47.76 -8.68
N TRP A 1180 11.01 -47.37 -7.42
CA TRP A 1180 11.24 -48.19 -6.25
C TRP A 1180 10.07 -48.07 -5.29
N LEU A 1181 9.85 -49.11 -4.49
CA LEU A 1181 9.11 -49.03 -3.23
C LEU A 1181 10.14 -49.14 -2.10
N PHE A 1182 10.07 -48.25 -1.12
CA PHE A 1182 10.79 -48.44 0.14
C PHE A 1182 9.83 -48.98 1.19
N ILE A 1183 10.09 -50.19 1.67
CA ILE A 1183 9.36 -50.81 2.78
C ILE A 1183 9.90 -50.23 4.08
N VAL A 1184 9.00 -49.70 4.91
CA VAL A 1184 9.31 -49.04 6.18
C VAL A 1184 8.54 -49.70 7.31
N LYS A 1185 9.25 -50.16 8.35
CA LYS A 1185 8.62 -50.59 9.61
C LYS A 1185 8.27 -49.35 10.43
N HIS A 1186 7.01 -49.21 10.84
CA HIS A 1186 6.55 -47.99 11.54
C HIS A 1186 5.81 -48.23 12.87
N VAL A 1187 5.39 -49.46 13.15
CA VAL A 1187 4.77 -49.88 14.42
C VAL A 1187 5.60 -50.98 15.07
N GLU A 1188 5.81 -50.86 16.39
CA GLU A 1188 6.53 -51.87 17.17
C GLU A 1188 5.58 -52.88 17.83
N ARG A 1189 6.12 -54.00 18.29
CA ARG A 1189 5.35 -55.01 19.02
C ARG A 1189 4.85 -54.46 20.37
N PRO A 1190 3.63 -54.82 20.80
CA PRO A 1190 2.71 -55.79 20.18
C PRO A 1190 1.79 -55.22 19.08
N TRP A 1191 1.73 -53.89 18.94
CA TRP A 1191 0.72 -53.15 18.18
C TRP A 1191 0.68 -53.44 16.67
N LEU A 1192 -0.45 -53.10 16.05
CA LEU A 1192 -0.78 -53.21 14.62
C LEU A 1192 -1.57 -51.96 14.17
N GLU A 1193 -1.28 -51.39 13.00
CA GLU A 1193 -2.08 -50.29 12.43
C GLU A 1193 -3.28 -50.85 11.64
N VAL A 1194 -4.48 -50.38 11.99
CA VAL A 1194 -5.76 -50.78 11.38
C VAL A 1194 -6.55 -49.53 10.98
N GLU A 1195 -6.96 -49.47 9.72
CA GLU A 1195 -7.84 -48.41 9.19
C GLU A 1195 -9.28 -48.62 9.69
N GLU A 1196 -9.89 -47.59 10.27
CA GLU A 1196 -11.29 -47.63 10.74
C GLU A 1196 -12.27 -47.21 9.65
N THR A 1197 -11.90 -46.16 8.92
CA THR A 1197 -12.64 -45.51 7.83
C THR A 1197 -11.62 -44.84 6.91
N GLU A 1198 -11.96 -44.55 5.65
CA GLU A 1198 -11.01 -44.00 4.66
C GLU A 1198 -10.09 -42.88 5.22
N GLY A 1199 -8.80 -43.19 5.35
CA GLY A 1199 -7.76 -42.27 5.84
C GLY A 1199 -7.66 -42.08 7.36
N LYS A 1200 -8.46 -42.79 8.18
CA LYS A 1200 -8.41 -42.73 9.65
C LYS A 1200 -7.92 -44.05 10.23
N TYR A 1201 -6.82 -43.98 10.99
CA TYR A 1201 -6.10 -45.14 11.51
C TYR A 1201 -6.23 -45.26 13.03
N SER A 1202 -6.02 -46.47 13.52
CA SER A 1202 -6.06 -46.85 14.92
C SER A 1202 -5.04 -47.95 15.20
N TYR A 1203 -4.59 -48.07 16.44
CA TYR A 1203 -3.61 -49.07 16.83
C TYR A 1203 -4.27 -50.15 17.68
N TYR A 1204 -4.15 -51.41 17.26
CA TYR A 1204 -4.75 -52.57 17.92
C TYR A 1204 -3.67 -53.49 18.50
N ASN A 1205 -3.86 -53.96 19.72
CA ASN A 1205 -3.00 -54.92 20.39
C ASN A 1205 -3.68 -56.31 20.46
N PRO A 1206 -3.30 -57.27 19.60
CA PRO A 1206 -3.91 -58.60 19.57
C PRO A 1206 -3.59 -59.49 20.79
N HIS A 1207 -2.81 -59.01 21.77
CA HIS A 1207 -2.50 -59.73 23.02
C HIS A 1207 -3.31 -59.24 24.22
N THR A 1208 -3.86 -58.02 24.17
CA THR A 1208 -4.68 -57.43 25.26
C THR A 1208 -6.09 -57.05 24.81
N ASP A 1209 -6.40 -57.20 23.51
CA ASP A 1209 -7.61 -56.70 22.83
C ASP A 1209 -7.80 -55.17 22.94
N GLU A 1210 -6.74 -54.46 23.31
CA GLU A 1210 -6.76 -53.00 23.50
C GLU A 1210 -6.68 -52.27 22.15
N LYS A 1211 -7.45 -51.18 22.03
CA LYS A 1211 -7.45 -50.31 20.86
C LYS A 1211 -7.19 -48.86 21.27
N LYS A 1212 -6.07 -48.29 20.83
CA LYS A 1212 -5.71 -46.89 21.03
C LYS A 1212 -5.89 -46.07 19.74
N SER A 1213 -6.24 -44.80 19.86
CA SER A 1213 -6.23 -43.85 18.74
C SER A 1213 -4.83 -43.35 18.39
N ASP A 1214 -3.92 -43.32 19.37
CA ASP A 1214 -2.51 -42.96 19.20
C ASP A 1214 -1.65 -43.75 20.20
N LEU A 1215 -0.37 -43.90 19.93
CA LEU A 1215 0.56 -44.72 20.75
C LEU A 1215 1.42 -43.85 21.67
N ASP A 1216 1.74 -44.38 22.85
CA ASP A 1216 2.61 -43.72 23.80
C ASP A 1216 4.06 -43.65 23.27
N SER A 1217 4.83 -42.64 23.71
CA SER A 1217 6.19 -42.38 23.18
C SER A 1217 7.19 -43.54 23.34
N THR A 1218 6.88 -44.52 24.21
CA THR A 1218 7.64 -45.76 24.42
C THR A 1218 7.23 -46.92 23.51
N GLU A 1219 6.09 -46.81 22.81
CA GLU A 1219 5.51 -47.84 21.94
C GLU A 1219 5.75 -47.56 20.44
N LEU A 1220 6.26 -46.35 20.14
CA LEU A 1220 6.55 -45.85 18.80
C LEU A 1220 7.94 -46.22 18.32
N ILE A 1221 8.10 -46.37 17.00
CA ILE A 1221 9.42 -46.45 16.36
C ILE A 1221 9.93 -45.03 16.05
N PRO A 1222 10.93 -44.51 16.80
CA PRO A 1222 11.49 -43.18 16.55
C PRO A 1222 12.28 -43.15 15.23
N PHE A 1223 12.62 -41.95 14.76
CA PHE A 1223 13.37 -41.72 13.53
C PHE A 1223 14.63 -42.60 13.46
N GLU A 1224 15.44 -42.60 14.52
CA GLU A 1224 16.72 -43.32 14.60
C GLU A 1224 16.57 -44.86 14.51
N GLN A 1225 15.39 -45.41 14.78
CA GLN A 1225 15.07 -46.84 14.67
C GLN A 1225 14.21 -47.18 13.44
N THR A 1226 13.71 -46.18 12.71
CA THR A 1226 12.90 -46.39 11.51
C THR A 1226 13.80 -46.89 10.37
N VAL A 1227 13.68 -48.16 9.99
CA VAL A 1227 14.47 -48.79 8.92
C VAL A 1227 13.74 -48.73 7.58
N PHE A 1228 14.48 -48.42 6.52
CA PHE A 1228 14.04 -48.44 5.12
C PHE A 1228 14.72 -49.62 4.40
N LYS A 1229 13.97 -50.39 3.60
CA LYS A 1229 14.49 -51.43 2.69
C LYS A 1229 13.91 -51.22 1.29
N ARG A 1230 14.68 -51.40 0.21
CA ARG A 1230 14.24 -51.13 -1.16
C ARG A 1230 13.75 -52.39 -1.91
N ILE A 1231 12.76 -52.19 -2.77
CA ILE A 1231 12.20 -53.17 -3.71
C ILE A 1231 12.02 -52.49 -5.08
N PRO A 1232 12.45 -53.09 -6.21
CA PRO A 1232 12.17 -52.55 -7.53
C PRO A 1232 10.67 -52.58 -7.82
N PHE A 1233 10.13 -51.52 -8.42
CA PHE A 1233 8.70 -51.48 -8.78
C PHE A 1233 8.34 -52.51 -9.86
N SER A 1234 9.31 -52.86 -10.71
CA SER A 1234 9.27 -53.96 -11.67
C SER A 1234 10.70 -54.38 -11.99
N SER A 1235 11.04 -55.67 -11.85
CA SER A 1235 12.33 -56.19 -12.32
C SER A 1235 12.25 -56.77 -13.73
N GLN A 1236 13.39 -56.85 -14.41
CA GLN A 1236 13.56 -57.67 -15.62
C GLN A 1236 14.05 -59.10 -15.30
N ASN A 1237 14.49 -59.34 -14.07
CA ASN A 1237 15.04 -60.62 -13.63
C ASN A 1237 13.99 -61.40 -12.82
N THR A 1238 13.73 -62.66 -13.19
CA THR A 1238 12.66 -63.49 -12.58
C THR A 1238 12.92 -63.85 -11.13
N ASP A 1239 14.17 -63.75 -10.68
CA ASP A 1239 14.61 -64.22 -9.36
C ASP A 1239 14.69 -63.07 -8.34
N GLU A 1240 14.50 -61.82 -8.79
CA GLU A 1240 14.43 -60.66 -7.90
C GLU A 1240 13.01 -60.52 -7.29
N LEU A 1241 12.94 -60.04 -6.05
CA LEU A 1241 11.69 -59.73 -5.38
C LEU A 1241 11.21 -58.32 -5.81
N ASP A 1242 10.26 -58.28 -6.75
CA ASP A 1242 9.62 -57.03 -7.19
C ASP A 1242 8.31 -56.74 -6.43
N ALA A 1243 7.74 -55.56 -6.66
CA ALA A 1243 6.47 -55.15 -6.05
C ALA A 1243 5.30 -56.11 -6.37
N SER A 1244 5.26 -56.68 -7.58
CA SER A 1244 4.19 -57.60 -8.00
C SER A 1244 4.26 -58.94 -7.26
N ARG A 1245 5.47 -59.48 -7.09
CA ARG A 1245 5.76 -60.72 -6.38
C ARG A 1245 5.51 -60.56 -4.88
N LEU A 1246 5.94 -59.44 -4.27
CA LEU A 1246 5.63 -59.13 -2.88
C LEU A 1246 4.12 -59.07 -2.64
N SER A 1247 3.39 -58.34 -3.49
CA SER A 1247 1.92 -58.26 -3.45
C SER A 1247 1.26 -59.64 -3.49
N SER A 1248 1.74 -60.53 -4.37
CA SER A 1248 1.24 -61.90 -4.49
C SER A 1248 1.53 -62.76 -3.25
N MET A 1249 2.66 -62.56 -2.57
CA MET A 1249 2.95 -63.27 -1.31
C MET A 1249 2.06 -62.77 -0.16
N LEU A 1250 1.85 -61.45 -0.04
CA LEU A 1250 0.99 -60.83 0.98
C LEU A 1250 -0.51 -61.22 0.87
N LEU A 1251 -0.91 -61.71 -0.30
CA LEU A 1251 -2.23 -62.29 -0.60
C LEU A 1251 -2.30 -63.80 -0.34
N ASN A 1252 -1.17 -64.50 -0.28
CA ASN A 1252 -1.09 -65.93 0.06
C ASN A 1252 -0.86 -66.16 1.57
N ASP A 1253 -0.51 -65.12 2.33
CA ASP A 1253 -0.57 -65.05 3.81
C ASP A 1253 -2.01 -64.78 4.33
N LEU A 1254 -3.04 -65.18 3.58
CA LEU A 1254 -4.48 -65.05 3.89
C LEU A 1254 -5.21 -66.37 3.61
#